data_AF-A0A852ZWC3-F1
#
_entry.id   AF-A0A852ZWC3-F1
#
_cell.length_a   1.000
_cell.length_b   1.000
_cell.length_c   1.000
_cell.angle_alpha   90.00
_cell.angle_beta   90.00
_cell.angle_gamma   90.00
#
_symmetry.space_group_name_H-M   'P 1'
#
loop_
_entity.id
_entity.type
_entity.pdbx_description
1 polymer ?
#
loop_
_entity_poly.entity_id
_entity_poly.type
_entity_poly.pdbx_seq_one_letter_code
_entity_poly.pdbx_strand_id
1 'polypeptide(L)'
;MTDQSLGPCGMRTLSAPVPGRCLMSRRTFSRTGDHASQVRAYVIHELGESGFRAVADDAALLAGELASNVVRHAHVEEYEVAVAVDARCLRISVYDRDPRLPVVRHPGPDDESGRGLLLVSALAEEWGVTARNGGKEVWFSFSRPSRSHDESRRTASRSPNGHHLPDAGGLDAVPAPRSPGASEVADGVQRLMEGLAAGFGHQPRTPGGVSWLRVHHVPVRRLVTRIVRELLTPGERDPSAVQRPDGGAPEEWLTEEDSGAAEYQFPTVTGTGLAYLLGAAEMGPTQADFSVSAHEPEALHAVGQWLTSLAEPRNGTSQAVLALSWSSRHVETLRPVLDVLACRGVSSLVLDASTTASQRFHAVGSAITVRSMPDSALTVGGGPHIPVARGVPAAGVVRVGANDVRLDRLAHLVERFLARSAGCTQPSWVAACRTERLIEGALRTVAPRVLLVCNDASPLGLLAIDAAARRGVETALIQHGAWKAEAGAGSAVRSRHVFVMGPRDVPLARARARHPDVQVHPLGQPRYDALLRATSATRAAQARYLATSLYAATGRNPARIAVLACQPFGANRTALQVSTAVEGVRRAGGDWGLVLAPHPTQSMSDVRRWVPDEPSAPPVAVIDPSVGARGCLSGAQALLTTSSTCGIEAVLVDVPVLELALPGTTTLRLADLGAASRCANSTDVAIALDDLHHHGAAALPPAIKNAVCAGSGDSATAVAAVLHDLCRAYDRP
;
A
#
# COMPACT_ATOMS: atom_id res chain seq x y z
N MET A 1 21.95 -28.24 53.84
CA MET A 1 21.71 -26.79 53.86
C MET A 1 21.90 -26.30 52.44
N THR A 2 20.92 -26.53 51.57
CA THR A 2 19.66 -25.77 51.36
C THR A 2 19.85 -24.74 50.26
N ASP A 3 19.81 -25.27 49.04
CA ASP A 3 19.41 -24.58 47.81
C ASP A 3 17.93 -24.16 47.90
N GLN A 4 17.58 -23.02 47.29
CA GLN A 4 16.21 -22.62 46.97
C GLN A 4 16.19 -21.95 45.60
N SER A 5 16.08 -22.78 44.57
CA SER A 5 15.85 -22.37 43.19
C SER A 5 14.39 -21.90 43.00
N LEU A 6 14.22 -20.76 42.33
CA LEU A 6 12.92 -20.23 41.92
C LEU A 6 12.37 -21.02 40.72
N GLY A 7 11.14 -21.51 40.84
CA GLY A 7 10.54 -22.47 39.88
C GLY A 7 10.01 -21.86 38.57
N PRO A 8 9.71 -22.72 37.56
CA PRO A 8 9.28 -22.28 36.24
C PRO A 8 7.78 -21.91 36.20
N CYS A 9 7.48 -20.79 35.54
CA CYS A 9 6.10 -20.33 35.37
C CYS A 9 5.39 -21.04 34.20
N GLY A 10 4.68 -22.13 34.50
CA GLY A 10 3.36 -22.37 33.90
C GLY A 10 3.22 -23.00 32.50
N MET A 11 4.10 -23.90 32.05
CA MET A 11 3.73 -24.80 30.94
C MET A 11 2.72 -25.85 31.40
N ARG A 12 1.48 -25.84 30.87
CA ARG A 12 0.50 -26.91 31.09
C ARG A 12 0.49 -27.90 29.93
N THR A 13 0.99 -29.10 30.17
CA THR A 13 0.80 -30.25 29.29
C THR A 13 -0.60 -30.83 29.53
N LEU A 14 -1.49 -30.78 28.54
CA LEU A 14 -2.81 -31.42 28.58
C LEU A 14 -2.95 -32.49 27.48
N SER A 15 -3.77 -33.50 27.77
CA SER A 15 -3.80 -34.79 27.07
C SER A 15 -4.31 -34.76 25.62
N ALA A 16 -4.02 -35.85 24.90
CA ALA A 16 -4.48 -36.12 23.54
C ALA A 16 -6.02 -36.03 23.38
N PRO A 17 -6.53 -35.64 22.19
CA PRO A 17 -7.94 -35.38 21.96
C PRO A 17 -8.84 -36.60 22.11
N VAL A 18 -10.03 -36.39 22.69
CA VAL A 18 -11.08 -37.39 22.89
C VAL A 18 -11.81 -37.67 21.56
N PRO A 19 -12.13 -38.93 21.22
CA PRO A 19 -12.73 -39.26 19.93
C PRO A 19 -14.23 -38.91 19.84
N GLY A 20 -14.55 -37.77 19.23
CA GLY A 20 -15.86 -37.46 18.65
C GLY A 20 -15.63 -36.78 17.30
N ARG A 21 -16.47 -37.04 16.29
CA ARG A 21 -16.26 -36.71 14.86
C ARG A 21 -15.46 -35.41 14.63
N CYS A 22 -14.14 -35.57 14.53
CA CYS A 22 -13.21 -34.51 14.19
C CYS A 22 -13.06 -34.52 12.67
N LEU A 23 -13.39 -33.40 12.01
CA LEU A 23 -12.99 -33.22 10.63
C LEU A 23 -11.50 -32.87 10.67
N MET A 24 -10.67 -33.82 10.25
CA MET A 24 -9.21 -33.66 10.26
C MET A 24 -8.67 -33.84 8.85
N SER A 25 -8.25 -32.75 8.22
CA SER A 25 -7.53 -32.79 6.96
C SER A 25 -6.06 -32.44 7.16
N ARG A 26 -5.22 -32.94 6.25
CA ARG A 26 -3.78 -32.74 6.24
C ARG A 26 -3.30 -32.53 4.82
N ARG A 27 -2.32 -31.65 4.65
CA ARG A 27 -1.66 -31.43 3.36
C ARG A 27 -0.16 -31.19 3.56
N THR A 28 0.64 -31.86 2.75
CA THR A 28 2.09 -31.62 2.66
C THR A 28 2.37 -30.45 1.72
N PHE A 29 3.31 -29.59 2.11
CA PHE A 29 3.79 -28.45 1.35
C PHE A 29 5.32 -28.54 1.22
N SER A 30 5.84 -28.14 0.06
CA SER A 30 7.29 -28.07 -0.19
C SER A 30 7.86 -26.69 0.19
N ARG A 31 9.18 -26.62 0.37
CA ARG A 31 9.93 -25.40 0.72
C ARG A 31 10.06 -24.39 -0.44
N THR A 32 8.94 -23.83 -0.92
CA THR A 32 8.90 -22.87 -2.04
C THR A 32 8.73 -21.42 -1.57
N GLY A 33 9.00 -20.44 -2.45
CA GLY A 33 8.88 -19.00 -2.13
C GLY A 33 7.47 -18.50 -1.81
N ASP A 34 6.44 -19.25 -2.21
CA ASP A 34 5.01 -18.92 -2.07
C ASP A 34 4.29 -19.70 -0.95
N HIS A 35 5.02 -20.50 -0.17
CA HIS A 35 4.56 -21.36 0.93
C HIS A 35 3.44 -20.75 1.80
N ALA A 36 3.64 -19.53 2.32
CA ALA A 36 2.68 -18.89 3.22
C ALA A 36 1.35 -18.52 2.53
N SER A 37 1.34 -18.31 1.22
CA SER A 37 0.12 -18.07 0.45
C SER A 37 -0.62 -19.38 0.16
N GLN A 38 0.10 -20.45 -0.16
CA GLN A 38 -0.51 -21.78 -0.35
C GLN A 38 -1.15 -22.30 0.95
N VAL A 39 -0.47 -22.14 2.09
CA VAL A 39 -0.97 -22.56 3.41
C VAL A 39 -2.20 -21.73 3.83
N ARG A 40 -2.18 -20.40 3.62
CA ARG A 40 -3.35 -19.54 3.85
C ARG A 40 -4.56 -19.98 3.03
N ALA A 41 -4.37 -20.21 1.73
CA ALA A 41 -5.44 -20.66 0.83
C ALA A 41 -6.01 -22.03 1.25
N TYR A 42 -5.16 -22.96 1.69
CA TYR A 42 -5.57 -24.25 2.23
C TYR A 42 -6.41 -24.09 3.52
N VAL A 43 -5.95 -23.32 4.50
CA VAL A 43 -6.71 -23.12 5.74
C VAL A 43 -8.07 -22.45 5.49
N ILE A 44 -8.13 -21.44 4.62
CA ILE A 44 -9.41 -20.80 4.25
C ILE A 44 -10.37 -21.80 3.58
N HIS A 45 -9.85 -22.69 2.73
CA HIS A 45 -10.64 -23.75 2.10
C HIS A 45 -11.24 -24.72 3.12
N GLU A 46 -10.41 -25.28 4.01
CA GLU A 46 -10.86 -26.25 5.03
C GLU A 46 -11.85 -25.65 6.05
N LEU A 47 -11.78 -24.35 6.29
CA LEU A 47 -12.71 -23.65 7.20
C LEU A 47 -14.02 -23.21 6.52
N GLY A 48 -14.15 -23.34 5.20
CA GLY A 48 -15.25 -22.78 4.40
C GLY A 48 -16.65 -23.22 4.83
N GLU A 49 -16.81 -24.48 5.22
CA GLU A 49 -18.08 -25.06 5.74
C GLU A 49 -18.06 -25.30 7.26
N SER A 50 -17.00 -24.85 7.94
CA SER A 50 -16.83 -25.05 9.39
C SER A 50 -17.64 -24.05 10.22
N GLY A 51 -17.94 -24.41 11.46
CA GLY A 51 -18.50 -23.49 12.46
C GLY A 51 -17.57 -22.37 12.92
N PHE A 52 -16.37 -22.24 12.32
CA PHE A 52 -15.28 -21.35 12.73
C PHE A 52 -14.98 -20.24 11.71
N ARG A 53 -15.88 -19.98 10.76
CA ARG A 53 -15.73 -18.93 9.73
C ARG A 53 -15.36 -17.54 10.28
N ALA A 54 -15.76 -17.23 11.53
CA ALA A 54 -15.46 -15.96 12.20
C ALA A 54 -13.96 -15.77 12.57
N VAL A 55 -13.17 -16.84 12.63
CA VAL A 55 -11.72 -16.81 12.92
C VAL A 55 -10.88 -17.28 11.73
N ALA A 56 -11.48 -17.44 10.54
CA ALA A 56 -10.81 -18.06 9.39
C ALA A 56 -9.62 -17.24 8.86
N ASP A 57 -9.72 -15.91 8.86
CA ASP A 57 -8.64 -15.02 8.42
C ASP A 57 -7.47 -15.00 9.42
N ASP A 58 -7.77 -14.95 10.72
CA ASP A 58 -6.77 -15.04 11.80
C ASP A 58 -6.07 -16.41 11.80
N ALA A 59 -6.85 -17.49 11.66
CA ALA A 59 -6.34 -18.86 11.57
C ALA A 59 -5.45 -19.06 10.33
N ALA A 60 -5.82 -18.48 9.19
CA ALA A 60 -4.99 -18.52 7.98
C ALA A 60 -3.68 -17.72 8.17
N LEU A 61 -3.75 -16.51 8.75
CA LEU A 61 -2.59 -15.68 9.06
C LEU A 61 -1.59 -16.44 9.94
N LEU A 62 -2.06 -17.02 11.05
CA LEU A 62 -1.20 -17.77 11.97
C LEU A 62 -0.61 -19.04 11.35
N ALA A 63 -1.36 -19.74 10.50
CA ALA A 63 -0.83 -20.88 9.75
C ALA A 63 0.26 -20.46 8.76
N GLY A 64 0.12 -19.29 8.14
CA GLY A 64 1.15 -18.67 7.30
C GLY A 64 2.44 -18.39 8.07
N GLU A 65 2.34 -17.81 9.27
CA GLU A 65 3.51 -17.54 10.14
C GLU A 65 4.21 -18.82 10.59
N LEU A 66 3.46 -19.86 10.98
CA LEU A 66 4.05 -21.15 11.32
C LEU A 66 4.75 -21.80 10.11
N ALA A 67 4.15 -21.75 8.92
CA ALA A 67 4.77 -22.22 7.69
C ALA A 67 6.06 -21.44 7.35
N SER A 68 6.07 -20.12 7.50
CA SER A 68 7.27 -19.31 7.31
C SER A 68 8.35 -19.58 8.37
N ASN A 69 8.00 -19.90 9.61
CA ASN A 69 8.96 -20.35 10.61
C ASN A 69 9.63 -21.68 10.20
N VAL A 70 8.87 -22.63 9.67
CA VAL A 70 9.43 -23.89 9.14
C VAL A 70 10.35 -23.62 7.95
N VAL A 71 9.89 -22.88 6.95
CA VAL A 71 10.71 -22.57 5.75
C VAL A 71 11.97 -21.77 6.09
N ARG A 72 11.96 -20.89 7.09
CA ARG A 72 13.15 -20.14 7.52
C ARG A 72 14.11 -20.95 8.39
N HIS A 73 13.59 -21.78 9.30
CA HIS A 73 14.39 -22.33 10.41
C HIS A 73 14.55 -23.85 10.44
N ALA A 74 13.63 -24.63 9.85
CA ALA A 74 13.79 -26.08 9.73
C ALA A 74 14.63 -26.43 8.49
N HIS A 75 15.53 -27.42 8.60
CA HIS A 75 16.29 -27.93 7.46
C HIS A 75 15.54 -29.09 6.77
N VAL A 76 14.36 -28.78 6.22
CA VAL A 76 13.48 -29.76 5.55
C VAL A 76 13.01 -29.24 4.18
N GLU A 77 12.82 -30.18 3.26
CA GLU A 77 12.23 -29.94 1.93
C GLU A 77 10.69 -29.88 1.98
N GLU A 78 10.08 -30.56 2.95
CA GLU A 78 8.63 -30.71 3.08
C GLU A 78 8.16 -30.60 4.53
N TYR A 79 6.93 -30.11 4.71
CA TYR A 79 6.24 -30.02 6.00
C TYR A 79 4.73 -30.25 5.84
N GLU A 80 4.08 -30.74 6.88
CA GLU A 80 2.65 -31.09 6.92
C GLU A 80 1.88 -29.98 7.66
N VAL A 81 0.80 -29.46 7.07
CA VAL A 81 -0.18 -28.63 7.80
C VAL A 81 -1.43 -29.47 8.03
N ALA A 82 -1.94 -29.48 9.25
CA ALA A 82 -3.18 -30.15 9.64
C ALA A 82 -4.22 -29.13 10.10
N VAL A 83 -5.47 -29.30 9.66
CA VAL A 83 -6.64 -28.57 10.18
C VAL A 83 -7.54 -29.58 10.85
N ALA A 84 -7.81 -29.39 12.15
CA ALA A 84 -8.64 -30.26 12.98
C ALA A 84 -9.80 -29.45 13.57
N VAL A 85 -11.04 -29.84 13.26
CA VAL A 85 -12.25 -29.18 13.73
C VAL A 85 -13.11 -30.17 14.52
N ASP A 86 -13.41 -29.84 15.78
CA ASP A 86 -14.41 -30.53 16.59
C ASP A 86 -15.60 -29.62 16.96
N ALA A 87 -16.51 -30.11 17.81
CA ALA A 87 -17.72 -29.38 18.19
C ALA A 87 -17.46 -28.07 18.98
N ARG A 88 -16.29 -27.94 19.61
CA ARG A 88 -15.89 -26.88 20.56
C ARG A 88 -14.64 -26.11 20.14
N CYS A 89 -13.73 -26.73 19.39
CA CYS A 89 -12.40 -26.19 19.09
C CYS A 89 -12.01 -26.36 17.61
N LEU A 90 -11.36 -25.32 17.07
CA LEU A 90 -10.52 -25.39 15.88
C LEU A 90 -9.07 -25.46 16.32
N ARG A 91 -8.32 -26.47 15.88
CA ARG A 91 -6.87 -26.57 16.05
C ARG A 91 -6.18 -26.67 14.70
N ILE A 92 -5.13 -25.90 14.50
CA ILE A 92 -4.26 -25.98 13.33
C ILE A 92 -2.86 -26.31 13.80
N SER A 93 -2.19 -27.24 13.12
CA SER A 93 -0.80 -27.58 13.39
C SER A 93 0.05 -27.59 12.14
N VAL A 94 1.34 -27.27 12.33
CA VAL A 94 2.38 -27.39 11.32
C VAL A 94 3.44 -28.35 11.87
N TYR A 95 3.62 -29.46 11.18
CA TYR A 95 4.59 -30.51 11.51
C TYR A 95 5.75 -30.50 10.53
N ASP A 96 6.97 -30.51 11.05
CA ASP A 96 8.20 -30.63 10.27
C ASP A 96 9.17 -31.62 10.91
N ARG A 97 10.08 -32.20 10.11
CA ARG A 97 11.00 -33.27 10.54
C ARG A 97 12.24 -32.78 11.31
N ASP A 98 12.35 -31.48 11.61
CA ASP A 98 13.49 -30.93 12.36
C ASP A 98 13.19 -30.94 13.88
N PRO A 99 13.92 -31.71 14.70
CA PRO A 99 13.62 -31.87 16.13
C PRO A 99 13.88 -30.62 16.97
N ARG A 100 14.51 -29.57 16.43
CA ARG A 100 14.83 -28.36 17.17
C ARG A 100 13.56 -27.57 17.48
N LEU A 101 13.10 -27.66 18.72
CA LEU A 101 11.95 -26.91 19.24
C LEU A 101 12.14 -25.40 19.00
N PRO A 102 11.08 -24.66 18.65
CA PRO A 102 11.18 -23.24 18.43
C PRO A 102 11.40 -22.53 19.76
N VAL A 103 12.42 -21.68 19.82
CA VAL A 103 12.65 -20.80 20.97
C VAL A 103 11.89 -19.51 20.72
N VAL A 104 10.98 -19.14 21.64
CA VAL A 104 10.39 -17.80 21.65
C VAL A 104 11.51 -16.82 21.93
N ARG A 105 11.87 -16.03 20.92
CA ARG A 105 12.85 -14.95 21.06
C ARG A 105 12.11 -13.67 21.43
N HIS A 106 12.77 -12.82 22.21
CA HIS A 106 12.42 -11.40 22.32
C HIS A 106 13.42 -10.63 21.45
N PRO A 107 13.21 -10.59 20.11
CA PRO A 107 14.15 -9.96 19.19
C PRO A 107 14.29 -8.47 19.50
N GLY A 108 15.50 -7.95 19.31
CA GLY A 108 15.81 -6.54 19.49
C GLY A 108 15.09 -5.64 18.47
N PRO A 109 15.29 -4.31 18.59
CA PRO A 109 14.73 -3.33 17.66
C PRO A 109 15.02 -3.62 16.19
N ASP A 110 16.27 -4.03 15.92
CA ASP A 110 16.86 -4.09 14.58
C ASP A 110 17.04 -5.53 14.07
N ASP A 111 16.62 -6.53 14.86
CA ASP A 111 16.60 -7.93 14.43
C ASP A 111 15.57 -8.12 13.31
N GLU A 112 15.99 -8.58 12.13
CA GLU A 112 15.11 -8.75 10.96
C GLU A 112 14.24 -10.03 11.03
N SER A 113 14.30 -10.78 12.13
CA SER A 113 13.60 -12.08 12.29
C SER A 113 13.16 -12.36 13.72
N GLY A 114 12.38 -13.44 13.92
CA GLY A 114 12.00 -13.95 15.25
C GLY A 114 10.65 -13.48 15.82
N ARG A 115 9.86 -12.68 15.09
CA ARG A 115 8.57 -12.12 15.58
C ARG A 115 7.34 -13.00 15.34
N GLY A 116 7.38 -14.00 14.44
CA GLY A 116 6.21 -14.80 14.05
C GLY A 116 5.52 -15.54 15.21
N LEU A 117 6.27 -16.03 16.20
CA LEU A 117 5.71 -16.69 17.39
C LEU A 117 5.05 -15.71 18.37
N LEU A 118 5.43 -14.43 18.36
CA LEU A 118 4.75 -13.39 19.13
C LEU A 118 3.38 -13.08 18.51
N LEU A 119 3.27 -13.11 17.17
CA LEU A 119 1.99 -12.96 16.48
C LEU A 119 1.06 -14.15 16.74
N VAL A 120 1.58 -15.39 16.71
CA VAL A 120 0.84 -16.60 17.15
C VAL A 120 0.40 -16.47 18.61
N SER A 121 1.27 -16.03 19.51
CA SER A 121 0.96 -15.82 20.94
C SER A 121 -0.10 -14.75 21.20
N ALA A 122 -0.25 -13.77 20.29
CA ALA A 122 -1.16 -12.63 20.48
C ALA A 122 -2.58 -12.87 19.92
N LEU A 123 -2.71 -13.73 18.91
CA LEU A 123 -3.97 -13.98 18.20
C LEU A 123 -4.61 -15.33 18.53
N ALA A 124 -3.83 -16.37 18.83
CA ALA A 124 -4.38 -17.66 19.26
C ALA A 124 -4.97 -17.59 20.68
N GLU A 125 -5.95 -18.42 20.99
CA GLU A 125 -6.41 -18.59 22.37
C GLU A 125 -5.46 -19.50 23.17
N GLU A 126 -5.01 -20.58 22.54
CA GLU A 126 -3.95 -21.45 23.04
C GLU A 126 -3.00 -21.78 21.88
N TRP A 127 -1.72 -21.94 22.19
CA TRP A 127 -0.73 -22.47 21.25
C TRP A 127 0.33 -23.26 21.99
N GLY A 128 1.05 -24.11 21.27
CA GLY A 128 2.11 -24.91 21.86
C GLY A 128 2.96 -25.66 20.85
N VAL A 129 3.84 -26.52 21.38
CA VAL A 129 4.73 -27.37 20.60
C VAL A 129 4.66 -28.78 21.13
N THR A 130 4.73 -29.77 20.25
CA THR A 130 4.75 -31.19 20.61
C THR A 130 5.80 -31.90 19.77
N ALA A 131 6.75 -32.59 20.40
CA ALA A 131 7.71 -33.43 19.69
C ALA A 131 6.99 -34.67 19.14
N ARG A 132 7.16 -34.96 17.85
CA ARG A 132 6.44 -36.02 17.12
C ARG A 132 7.40 -36.70 16.15
N ASN A 133 7.55 -38.02 16.23
CA ASN A 133 8.27 -38.85 15.25
C ASN A 133 9.68 -38.34 14.82
N GLY A 134 10.47 -37.80 15.76
CA GLY A 134 11.81 -37.25 15.48
C GLY A 134 11.81 -35.83 14.89
N GLY A 135 10.65 -35.24 14.67
CA GLY A 135 10.45 -33.83 14.35
C GLY A 135 9.59 -33.12 15.41
N LYS A 136 8.95 -32.03 15.02
CA LYS A 136 8.10 -31.20 15.89
C LYS A 136 6.81 -30.79 15.21
N GLU A 137 5.76 -30.63 16.01
CA GLU A 137 4.47 -30.08 15.63
C GLU A 137 4.23 -28.80 16.44
N VAL A 138 4.19 -27.64 15.77
CA VAL A 138 3.78 -26.36 16.38
C VAL A 138 2.30 -26.15 16.05
N TRP A 139 1.50 -25.78 17.04
CA TRP A 139 0.04 -25.73 16.89
C TRP A 139 -0.57 -24.53 17.61
N PHE A 140 -1.75 -24.10 17.15
CA PHE A 140 -2.60 -23.12 17.82
C PHE A 140 -4.08 -23.52 17.72
N SER A 141 -4.92 -22.92 18.55
CA SER A 141 -6.36 -23.18 18.56
C SER A 141 -7.24 -21.97 18.91
N PHE A 142 -8.51 -22.10 18.54
CA PHE A 142 -9.61 -21.18 18.81
C PHE A 142 -10.83 -21.93 19.33
N SER A 143 -11.50 -21.40 20.35
CA SER A 143 -12.77 -21.91 20.86
C SER A 143 -13.93 -21.44 20.00
N ARG A 144 -15.01 -22.22 20.03
CA ARG A 144 -16.27 -21.84 19.40
C ARG A 144 -16.93 -20.71 20.21
N PRO A 145 -17.30 -19.57 19.60
CA PRO A 145 -17.81 -18.42 20.33
C PRO A 145 -19.13 -18.73 21.05
N SER A 146 -19.17 -18.46 22.36
CA SER A 146 -20.35 -18.64 23.22
C SER A 146 -21.27 -17.41 23.19
N ARG A 147 -22.57 -17.63 23.45
CA ARG A 147 -23.56 -16.55 23.55
C ARG A 147 -23.73 -16.09 25.00
N SER A 148 -23.38 -14.81 25.24
CA SER A 148 -23.81 -13.90 26.33
C SER A 148 -23.66 -14.33 27.80
N HIS A 149 -23.10 -13.43 28.65
CA HIS A 149 -23.88 -12.81 29.73
C HIS A 149 -23.25 -11.52 30.27
N ASP A 150 -24.13 -10.61 30.72
CA ASP A 150 -23.85 -9.36 31.44
C ASP A 150 -23.82 -9.63 32.97
N GLU A 151 -23.63 -8.58 33.78
CA GLU A 151 -23.67 -8.52 35.25
C GLU A 151 -22.44 -9.02 36.05
N SER A 152 -21.57 -8.07 36.45
CA SER A 152 -21.04 -7.99 37.83
C SER A 152 -20.28 -6.68 38.11
N ARG A 153 -21.04 -5.60 38.32
CA ARG A 153 -20.54 -4.34 38.91
C ARG A 153 -20.80 -4.35 40.43
N ARG A 154 -19.74 -4.45 41.27
CA ARG A 154 -19.62 -4.22 42.75
C ARG A 154 -18.36 -5.00 43.20
N THR A 155 -17.30 -4.54 43.87
CA THR A 155 -16.86 -3.29 44.59
C THR A 155 -15.30 -3.20 44.43
N ALA A 156 -14.49 -2.24 44.90
CA ALA A 156 -14.58 -1.13 45.88
C ALA A 156 -13.76 0.10 45.34
N SER A 157 -13.81 1.35 45.85
CA SER A 157 -13.20 1.94 47.07
C SER A 157 -11.72 1.52 47.34
N ARG A 158 -10.72 2.42 47.51
CA ARG A 158 -10.72 3.89 47.76
C ARG A 158 -9.33 4.53 47.47
N SER A 159 -9.35 5.85 47.18
CA SER A 159 -8.29 6.90 47.13
C SER A 159 -7.45 7.13 48.43
N PRO A 160 -6.52 8.15 48.55
CA PRO A 160 -5.74 8.99 47.58
C PRO A 160 -4.28 9.40 48.01
N ASN A 161 -3.67 10.37 47.29
CA ASN A 161 -2.58 11.34 47.65
C ASN A 161 -1.11 10.85 47.60
N GLY A 162 -0.10 11.68 47.25
CA GLY A 162 -0.06 13.08 46.78
C GLY A 162 1.35 13.72 46.86
N HIS A 163 1.51 14.98 46.39
CA HIS A 163 2.72 15.89 46.40
C HIS A 163 3.73 15.73 45.22
N HIS A 164 3.85 16.67 44.26
CA HIS A 164 4.55 18.00 44.23
C HIS A 164 6.10 17.89 44.14
N LEU A 165 6.72 18.17 42.98
CA LEU A 165 7.23 19.48 42.44
C LEU A 165 8.52 19.98 43.14
N PRO A 166 9.46 20.72 42.49
CA PRO A 166 9.29 21.54 41.28
C PRO A 166 10.39 21.51 40.17
N ASP A 167 9.98 22.15 39.07
CA ASP A 167 10.64 22.83 37.94
C ASP A 167 12.09 23.40 38.05
N ALA A 168 12.82 23.43 36.91
CA ALA A 168 13.69 24.56 36.46
C ALA A 168 14.45 24.29 35.13
N GLY A 169 14.46 25.28 34.22
CA GLY A 169 15.66 25.63 33.42
C GLY A 169 15.73 25.15 31.96
N GLY A 170 15.20 25.95 31.03
CA GLY A 170 15.45 25.80 29.59
C GLY A 170 16.71 26.53 29.10
N LEU A 171 17.15 26.20 27.88
CA LEU A 171 18.11 26.99 27.09
C LEU A 171 17.68 27.00 25.61
N ASP A 172 17.78 28.16 24.98
CA ASP A 172 17.22 28.46 23.66
C ASP A 172 17.96 27.82 22.48
N ALA A 173 17.22 27.56 21.40
CA ALA A 173 17.74 26.97 20.16
C ALA A 173 18.18 28.02 19.13
N VAL A 174 19.28 27.73 18.43
CA VAL A 174 19.75 28.48 17.26
C VAL A 174 18.93 28.09 16.02
N PRO A 175 18.42 29.04 15.19
CA PRO A 175 17.53 28.71 14.08
C PRO A 175 18.25 28.09 12.87
N ALA A 176 17.67 27.00 12.35
CA ALA A 176 18.15 26.27 11.17
C ALA A 176 17.84 26.99 9.83
N PRO A 177 18.58 26.70 8.74
CA PRO A 177 18.36 27.31 7.43
C PRO A 177 16.96 27.02 6.86
N ARG A 178 16.38 28.01 6.17
CA ARG A 178 15.02 27.94 5.61
C ARG A 178 14.95 26.95 4.43
N SER A 179 14.10 25.94 4.54
CA SER A 179 13.68 25.11 3.40
C SER A 179 12.80 25.91 2.43
N PRO A 180 12.84 25.63 1.10
CA PRO A 180 12.04 26.35 0.11
C PRO A 180 10.54 26.11 0.29
N GLY A 181 9.74 27.08 -0.16
CA GLY A 181 8.29 27.04 -0.09
C GLY A 181 7.69 25.95 -0.98
N ALA A 182 6.61 25.30 -0.53
CA ALA A 182 5.95 24.26 -1.32
C ALA A 182 5.40 24.76 -2.67
N SER A 183 5.03 26.04 -2.77
CA SER A 183 4.63 26.69 -4.04
C SER A 183 5.79 26.75 -5.02
N GLU A 184 6.96 27.25 -4.60
CA GLU A 184 8.12 27.45 -5.46
C GLU A 184 8.59 26.14 -6.12
N VAL A 185 8.56 25.04 -5.37
CA VAL A 185 8.81 23.69 -5.90
C VAL A 185 7.73 23.30 -6.93
N ALA A 186 6.46 23.54 -6.66
CA ALA A 186 5.37 23.23 -7.58
C ALA A 186 5.46 24.05 -8.89
N ASP A 187 5.79 25.33 -8.79
CA ASP A 187 5.91 26.28 -9.90
C ASP A 187 7.14 25.98 -10.77
N GLY A 188 8.27 25.60 -10.14
CA GLY A 188 9.45 25.10 -10.85
C GLY A 188 9.16 23.80 -11.62
N VAL A 189 8.48 22.84 -10.98
CA VAL A 189 8.08 21.57 -11.63
C VAL A 189 7.11 21.82 -12.78
N GLN A 190 6.15 22.72 -12.61
CA GLN A 190 5.15 23.00 -13.64
C GLN A 190 5.80 23.58 -14.90
N ARG A 191 6.65 24.61 -14.75
CA ARG A 191 7.37 25.23 -15.88
C ARG A 191 8.28 24.25 -16.63
N LEU A 192 8.99 23.37 -15.92
CA LEU A 192 9.82 22.34 -16.57
C LEU A 192 8.98 21.29 -17.31
N MET A 193 7.86 20.85 -16.74
CA MET A 193 6.96 19.89 -17.41
C MET A 193 6.28 20.51 -18.64
N GLU A 194 5.91 21.79 -18.60
CA GLU A 194 5.37 22.54 -19.74
C GLU A 194 6.42 22.75 -20.83
N GLY A 195 7.65 23.13 -20.46
CA GLY A 195 8.78 23.24 -21.37
C GLY A 195 9.10 21.92 -22.08
N LEU A 196 9.14 20.80 -21.35
CA LEU A 196 9.29 19.47 -21.92
C LEU A 196 8.12 19.11 -22.86
N ALA A 197 6.89 19.46 -22.50
CA ALA A 197 5.72 19.19 -23.34
C ALA A 197 5.73 19.99 -24.65
N ALA A 198 6.09 21.28 -24.60
CA ALA A 198 6.19 22.13 -25.76
C ALA A 198 7.35 21.74 -26.69
N GLY A 199 8.56 21.57 -26.13
CA GLY A 199 9.76 21.26 -26.90
C GLY A 199 9.82 19.82 -27.43
N PHE A 200 9.36 18.85 -26.63
CA PHE A 200 9.62 17.42 -26.88
C PHE A 200 8.39 16.52 -26.71
N GLY A 201 7.24 17.03 -26.28
CA GLY A 201 6.04 16.21 -26.01
C GLY A 201 5.29 15.72 -27.26
N HIS A 202 5.68 16.15 -28.46
CA HIS A 202 4.98 15.85 -29.71
C HIS A 202 5.38 14.50 -30.34
N GLN A 203 6.62 14.06 -30.14
CA GLN A 203 7.19 12.78 -30.58
C GLN A 203 8.22 12.27 -29.56
N PRO A 204 8.47 10.94 -29.47
CA PRO A 204 7.77 9.86 -30.16
C PRO A 204 6.35 9.61 -29.62
N ARG A 205 5.59 8.81 -30.36
CA ARG A 205 4.23 8.37 -30.03
C ARG A 205 4.13 6.85 -30.08
N THR A 206 3.25 6.29 -29.26
CA THR A 206 2.97 4.85 -29.25
C THR A 206 2.24 4.46 -30.54
N PRO A 207 2.13 3.17 -30.89
CA PRO A 207 1.37 2.72 -32.05
C PRO A 207 -0.08 3.26 -32.11
N GLY A 208 -0.74 3.43 -30.96
CA GLY A 208 -2.06 4.05 -30.83
C GLY A 208 -2.07 5.59 -30.84
N GLY A 209 -0.93 6.24 -31.04
CA GLY A 209 -0.80 7.70 -31.20
C GLY A 209 -0.59 8.50 -29.91
N VAL A 210 -0.46 7.85 -28.75
CA VAL A 210 -0.27 8.50 -27.44
C VAL A 210 1.18 9.00 -27.31
N SER A 211 1.42 10.26 -26.91
CA SER A 211 2.79 10.77 -26.78
C SER A 211 3.54 10.20 -25.58
N TRP A 212 4.86 10.04 -25.71
CA TRP A 212 5.71 9.48 -24.66
C TRP A 212 5.58 10.20 -23.32
N LEU A 213 5.54 11.53 -23.32
CA LEU A 213 5.42 12.33 -22.10
C LEU A 213 4.02 12.22 -21.48
N ARG A 214 2.98 11.94 -22.27
CA ARG A 214 1.63 11.65 -21.75
C ARG A 214 1.61 10.28 -21.05
N VAL A 215 2.24 9.25 -21.64
CA VAL A 215 2.36 7.92 -21.03
C VAL A 215 3.20 7.96 -19.75
N HIS A 216 4.34 8.65 -19.78
CA HIS A 216 5.32 8.70 -18.69
C HIS A 216 5.17 9.93 -17.79
N HIS A 217 4.02 10.63 -17.84
CA HIS A 217 3.82 11.89 -17.13
C HIS A 217 4.11 11.76 -15.61
N VAL A 218 3.62 10.69 -14.98
CA VAL A 218 3.82 10.45 -13.54
C VAL A 218 5.29 10.23 -13.18
N PRO A 219 6.03 9.25 -13.76
CA PRO A 219 7.45 9.07 -13.43
C PRO A 219 8.33 10.26 -13.83
N VAL A 220 8.11 10.88 -14.98
CA VAL A 220 8.87 12.07 -15.40
C VAL A 220 8.66 13.24 -14.43
N ARG A 221 7.40 13.52 -14.02
CA ARG A 221 7.12 14.58 -13.04
C ARG A 221 7.77 14.31 -11.68
N ARG A 222 7.91 13.05 -11.25
CA ARG A 222 8.61 12.69 -10.01
C ARG A 222 10.10 13.02 -10.09
N LEU A 223 10.77 12.65 -11.19
CA LEU A 223 12.17 12.99 -11.46
C LEU A 223 12.38 14.51 -11.50
N VAL A 224 11.53 15.25 -12.24
CA VAL A 224 11.57 16.72 -12.29
C VAL A 224 11.33 17.33 -10.90
N THR A 225 10.46 16.75 -10.07
CA THR A 225 10.25 17.20 -8.67
C THR A 225 11.49 17.02 -7.80
N ARG A 226 12.31 15.99 -8.03
CA ARG A 226 13.60 15.81 -7.35
C ARG A 226 14.60 16.88 -7.81
N ILE A 227 14.79 17.03 -9.12
CA ILE A 227 15.67 18.05 -9.72
C ILE A 227 15.38 19.45 -9.18
N VAL A 228 14.10 19.86 -9.15
CA VAL A 228 13.71 21.19 -8.64
C VAL A 228 14.03 21.36 -7.15
N ARG A 229 13.93 20.31 -6.33
CA ARG A 229 14.27 20.40 -4.90
C ARG A 229 15.77 20.57 -4.67
N GLU A 230 16.60 19.83 -5.40
CA GLU A 230 18.07 19.97 -5.34
C GLU A 230 18.51 21.35 -5.82
N LEU A 231 17.90 21.89 -6.89
CA LEU A 231 18.22 23.23 -7.41
C LEU A 231 17.78 24.38 -6.47
N LEU A 232 16.73 24.19 -5.66
CA LEU A 232 16.25 25.19 -4.70
C LEU A 232 16.87 25.03 -3.30
N THR A 233 17.42 23.85 -3.00
CA THR A 233 18.09 23.52 -1.74
C THR A 233 19.31 22.67 -2.06
N PRO A 234 20.41 23.26 -2.56
CA PRO A 234 21.64 22.51 -2.77
C PRO A 234 22.10 21.98 -1.40
N GLY A 235 22.26 20.66 -1.30
CA GLY A 235 22.90 20.03 -0.14
C GLY A 235 24.42 20.23 -0.17
N GLU A 236 25.17 19.32 0.45
CA GLU A 236 26.65 19.28 0.35
C GLU A 236 27.16 19.09 -1.10
N ARG A 237 26.25 18.74 -2.03
CA ARG A 237 26.50 18.57 -3.47
C ARG A 237 26.43 19.90 -4.21
N ASP A 238 27.32 20.83 -3.89
CA ASP A 238 27.43 22.11 -4.60
C ASP A 238 27.77 21.89 -6.09
N PRO A 239 26.88 22.26 -7.04
CA PRO A 239 27.14 22.07 -8.47
C PRO A 239 28.30 22.94 -9.01
N SER A 240 28.76 23.93 -8.25
CA SER A 240 29.95 24.74 -8.56
C SER A 240 31.25 24.18 -7.97
N ALA A 241 31.17 23.31 -6.96
CA ALA A 241 32.33 22.63 -6.36
C ALA A 241 32.72 21.32 -7.08
N VAL A 242 31.83 20.77 -7.90
CA VAL A 242 32.15 19.64 -8.80
C VAL A 242 33.17 20.13 -9.83
N GLN A 243 34.43 19.67 -9.70
CA GLN A 243 35.44 19.87 -10.74
C GLN A 243 34.86 19.44 -12.09
N ARG A 244 35.04 20.28 -13.13
CA ARG A 244 34.53 20.02 -14.49
C ARG A 244 34.84 18.56 -14.89
N PRO A 245 33.83 17.68 -14.99
CA PRO A 245 34.09 16.30 -15.33
C PRO A 245 34.40 16.22 -16.82
N ASP A 246 35.65 15.90 -17.17
CA ASP A 246 36.03 15.60 -18.54
C ASP A 246 35.35 14.29 -18.97
N GLY A 247 34.16 14.41 -19.56
CA GLY A 247 33.45 13.31 -20.21
C GLY A 247 32.88 12.23 -19.28
N GLY A 248 32.48 12.58 -18.05
CA GLY A 248 31.82 11.67 -17.11
C GLY A 248 30.64 10.92 -17.74
N ALA A 249 30.50 9.62 -17.45
CA ALA A 249 29.58 8.76 -18.18
C ALA A 249 28.11 9.12 -17.89
N PRO A 250 27.18 9.01 -18.87
CA PRO A 250 25.75 9.28 -18.62
C PRO A 250 25.13 8.41 -17.52
N GLU A 251 25.80 7.30 -17.18
CA GLU A 251 25.42 6.38 -16.12
C GLU A 251 25.65 6.96 -14.72
N GLU A 252 26.57 7.92 -14.59
CA GLU A 252 26.93 8.61 -13.34
C GLU A 252 26.04 9.82 -13.04
N TRP A 253 25.15 10.23 -13.96
CA TRP A 253 24.24 11.37 -13.78
C TRP A 253 22.99 11.02 -12.97
N LEU A 254 22.66 9.73 -12.89
CA LEU A 254 21.50 9.17 -12.20
C LEU A 254 21.92 7.98 -11.36
N THR A 255 21.82 8.09 -10.03
CA THR A 255 21.95 6.95 -9.12
C THR A 255 20.58 6.42 -8.73
N GLU A 256 20.48 5.11 -8.49
CA GLU A 256 19.28 4.50 -7.91
C GLU A 256 19.40 4.47 -6.39
N GLU A 257 18.39 4.99 -5.68
CA GLU A 257 18.21 4.73 -4.26
C GLU A 257 17.36 3.47 -4.10
N ASP A 258 17.88 2.46 -3.39
CA ASP A 258 17.08 1.31 -3.00
C ASP A 258 16.04 1.76 -1.97
N SER A 259 14.79 1.80 -2.41
CA SER A 259 13.66 2.34 -1.65
C SER A 259 12.82 1.27 -0.96
N GLY A 260 13.14 -0.01 -1.15
CA GLY A 260 12.30 -1.15 -0.76
C GLY A 260 10.93 -1.22 -1.45
N ALA A 261 10.53 -0.20 -2.23
CA ALA A 261 9.24 -0.12 -2.90
C ALA A 261 9.32 -0.77 -4.30
N ALA A 262 9.01 -2.07 -4.37
CA ALA A 262 9.14 -2.92 -5.57
C ALA A 262 8.46 -2.41 -6.87
N GLU A 263 7.61 -1.37 -6.80
CA GLU A 263 6.89 -0.79 -7.94
C GLU A 263 7.41 0.57 -8.42
N TYR A 264 8.37 1.23 -7.75
CA TYR A 264 8.89 2.52 -8.23
C TYR A 264 10.38 2.67 -7.97
N GLN A 265 11.18 2.73 -9.04
CA GLN A 265 12.55 3.21 -8.94
C GLN A 265 12.55 4.71 -8.65
N PHE A 266 13.43 5.11 -7.73
CA PHE A 266 13.58 6.48 -7.28
C PHE A 266 14.97 7.00 -7.67
N PRO A 267 15.15 7.51 -8.90
CA PRO A 267 16.43 8.04 -9.35
C PRO A 267 16.77 9.33 -8.61
N THR A 268 18.01 9.46 -8.17
CA THR A 268 18.58 10.69 -7.62
C THR A 268 19.55 11.26 -8.63
N VAL A 269 19.43 12.56 -8.91
CA VAL A 269 20.33 13.25 -9.83
C VAL A 269 21.60 13.61 -9.07
N THR A 270 22.75 13.25 -9.63
CA THR A 270 24.05 13.50 -9.00
C THR A 270 24.52 14.93 -9.25
N GLY A 271 25.59 15.36 -8.55
CA GLY A 271 26.19 16.68 -8.77
C GLY A 271 26.65 16.88 -10.24
N THR A 272 27.19 15.84 -10.87
CA THR A 272 27.56 15.86 -12.29
C THR A 272 26.33 15.95 -13.20
N GLY A 273 25.24 15.25 -12.87
CA GLY A 273 23.95 15.38 -13.56
C GLY A 273 23.34 16.78 -13.46
N LEU A 274 23.43 17.43 -12.29
CA LEU A 274 23.01 18.83 -12.10
C LEU A 274 23.90 19.78 -12.91
N ALA A 275 25.23 19.64 -12.84
CA ALA A 275 26.16 20.44 -13.64
C ALA A 275 25.91 20.29 -15.16
N TYR A 276 25.56 19.08 -15.62
CA TYR A 276 25.10 18.86 -16.99
C TYR A 276 23.81 19.65 -17.29
N LEU A 277 22.76 19.56 -16.47
CA LEU A 277 21.50 20.30 -16.69
C LEU A 277 21.68 21.82 -16.76
N LEU A 278 22.67 22.38 -16.05
CA LEU A 278 22.96 23.81 -15.97
C LEU A 278 23.93 24.34 -17.03
N GLY A 279 24.44 23.48 -17.92
CA GLY A 279 25.40 23.89 -18.96
C GLY A 279 26.89 23.80 -18.57
N ALA A 280 27.22 23.44 -17.32
CA ALA A 280 28.58 23.50 -16.78
C ALA A 280 29.49 22.30 -17.14
N ALA A 281 28.91 21.18 -17.59
CA ALA A 281 29.63 20.03 -18.15
C ALA A 281 29.25 19.81 -19.63
N GLU A 282 30.15 19.25 -20.44
CA GLU A 282 29.85 18.86 -21.83
C GLU A 282 29.66 17.34 -21.98
N MET A 283 29.16 16.91 -23.14
CA MET A 283 29.02 15.49 -23.47
C MET A 283 30.39 14.87 -23.74
N GLY A 284 30.76 13.82 -23.00
CA GLY A 284 31.75 12.86 -23.49
C GLY A 284 31.24 12.12 -24.74
N PRO A 285 32.12 11.60 -25.61
CA PRO A 285 31.72 10.85 -26.80
C PRO A 285 31.08 9.51 -26.40
N THR A 286 29.74 9.44 -26.41
CA THR A 286 29.00 8.23 -26.03
C THR A 286 29.00 7.17 -27.14
N GLN A 287 30.02 6.31 -27.18
CA GLN A 287 29.95 5.01 -27.86
C GLN A 287 29.23 3.99 -26.97
N ALA A 288 27.90 4.09 -26.93
CA ALA A 288 27.05 3.05 -26.36
C ALA A 288 25.67 3.14 -27.04
N ASP A 289 25.60 2.72 -28.31
CA ASP A 289 24.33 2.32 -28.89
C ASP A 289 23.85 1.12 -28.07
N PHE A 290 22.79 1.31 -27.28
CA PHE A 290 22.10 0.22 -26.62
C PHE A 290 21.49 -0.65 -27.73
N SER A 291 22.16 -1.74 -28.07
CA SER A 291 21.70 -2.66 -29.11
C SER A 291 20.29 -3.14 -28.78
N VAL A 292 19.42 -3.19 -29.80
CA VAL A 292 18.10 -3.80 -29.65
C VAL A 292 18.33 -5.24 -29.22
N SER A 293 17.83 -5.60 -28.04
CA SER A 293 18.04 -6.94 -27.47
C SER A 293 17.56 -8.00 -28.46
N ALA A 294 18.39 -9.03 -28.67
CA ALA A 294 18.14 -10.12 -29.62
C ALA A 294 16.83 -10.92 -29.38
N HIS A 295 16.14 -10.66 -28.25
CA HIS A 295 14.94 -11.35 -27.79
C HIS A 295 13.61 -10.73 -28.27
N GLU A 296 13.63 -9.69 -29.12
CA GLU A 296 12.37 -9.09 -29.63
C GLU A 296 11.48 -10.05 -30.45
N PRO A 297 12.00 -10.94 -31.32
CA PRO A 297 11.16 -11.92 -32.03
C PRO A 297 10.47 -12.92 -31.08
N GLU A 298 11.16 -13.39 -30.04
CA GLU A 298 10.62 -14.29 -29.03
C GLU A 298 9.54 -13.61 -28.20
N ALA A 299 9.76 -12.35 -27.79
CA ALA A 299 8.77 -11.55 -27.10
C ALA A 299 7.49 -11.37 -27.94
N LEU A 300 7.62 -11.09 -29.23
CA LEU A 300 6.47 -10.98 -30.15
C LEU A 300 5.74 -12.32 -30.33
N HIS A 301 6.47 -13.44 -30.40
CA HIS A 301 5.86 -14.78 -30.48
C HIS A 301 5.08 -15.15 -29.21
N ALA A 302 5.65 -14.88 -28.03
CA ALA A 302 4.99 -15.10 -26.74
C ALA A 302 3.72 -14.24 -26.59
N VAL A 303 3.74 -12.98 -27.05
CA VAL A 303 2.53 -12.12 -27.10
C VAL A 303 1.48 -12.73 -28.04
N GLY A 304 1.87 -13.27 -29.19
CA GLY A 304 0.97 -13.98 -30.11
C GLY A 304 0.28 -15.18 -29.48
N GLN A 305 1.06 -16.10 -28.87
CA GLN A 305 0.52 -17.26 -28.16
C GLN A 305 -0.42 -16.86 -27.02
N TRP A 306 -0.03 -15.83 -26.25
CA TRP A 306 -0.83 -15.31 -25.15
C TRP A 306 -2.18 -14.76 -25.62
N LEU A 307 -2.20 -14.01 -26.73
CA LEU A 307 -3.45 -13.50 -27.33
C LEU A 307 -4.36 -14.63 -27.80
N THR A 308 -3.81 -15.71 -28.37
CA THR A 308 -4.59 -16.91 -28.72
C THR A 308 -5.21 -17.56 -27.47
N SER A 309 -4.51 -17.58 -26.34
CA SER A 309 -5.03 -18.13 -25.06
C SER A 309 -6.20 -17.34 -24.43
N LEU A 310 -6.52 -16.15 -24.99
CA LEU A 310 -7.71 -15.38 -24.65
C LEU A 310 -8.93 -15.78 -25.50
N ALA A 311 -8.71 -16.38 -26.68
CA ALA A 311 -9.76 -16.74 -27.64
C ALA A 311 -10.52 -18.02 -27.27
N GLU A 312 -10.06 -18.76 -26.25
CA GLU A 312 -10.70 -19.98 -25.72
C GLU A 312 -11.56 -19.65 -24.48
N PRO A 313 -12.85 -19.29 -24.63
CA PRO A 313 -13.75 -19.21 -23.50
C PRO A 313 -14.00 -20.62 -22.96
N ARG A 314 -13.46 -20.92 -21.77
CA ARG A 314 -13.54 -22.27 -21.15
C ARG A 314 -14.96 -22.86 -21.09
N ASN A 315 -16.00 -22.02 -21.11
CA ASN A 315 -17.41 -22.40 -21.07
C ASN A 315 -18.26 -21.77 -22.21
N GLY A 316 -17.66 -21.27 -23.29
CA GLY A 316 -18.40 -20.63 -24.41
C GLY A 316 -19.07 -19.27 -24.12
N THR A 317 -19.00 -18.76 -22.89
CA THR A 317 -19.56 -17.46 -22.48
C THR A 317 -18.65 -16.30 -22.88
N SER A 318 -19.19 -15.32 -23.63
CA SER A 318 -18.49 -14.06 -23.93
C SER A 318 -18.19 -13.27 -22.64
N GLN A 319 -16.98 -12.72 -22.52
CA GLN A 319 -16.53 -12.02 -21.31
C GLN A 319 -16.89 -10.53 -21.40
N ALA A 320 -18.06 -10.18 -20.87
CA ALA A 320 -18.63 -8.84 -21.00
C ALA A 320 -17.81 -7.74 -20.30
N VAL A 321 -17.01 -8.10 -19.28
CA VAL A 321 -16.12 -7.18 -18.55
C VAL A 321 -14.66 -7.63 -18.66
N LEU A 322 -13.79 -6.71 -19.09
CA LEU A 322 -12.35 -6.84 -19.03
C LEU A 322 -11.82 -5.93 -17.91
N ALA A 323 -11.14 -6.49 -16.92
CA ALA A 323 -10.55 -5.75 -15.80
C ALA A 323 -9.02 -5.77 -15.86
N LEU A 324 -8.36 -4.70 -15.41
CA LEU A 324 -6.90 -4.59 -15.37
C LEU A 324 -6.38 -4.45 -13.92
N SER A 325 -5.59 -5.42 -13.48
CA SER A 325 -4.97 -5.49 -12.15
C SER A 325 -3.45 -5.53 -12.25
N TRP A 326 -2.75 -5.01 -11.24
CA TRP A 326 -1.29 -5.16 -11.11
C TRP A 326 -0.75 -4.97 -9.68
N SER A 327 -1.63 -4.80 -8.69
CA SER A 327 -1.25 -4.65 -7.28
C SER A 327 -2.31 -5.28 -6.38
N SER A 328 -1.96 -5.68 -5.15
CA SER A 328 -2.91 -6.22 -4.17
C SER A 328 -4.08 -5.26 -3.90
N ARG A 329 -3.85 -3.94 -3.94
CA ARG A 329 -4.90 -2.92 -3.81
C ARG A 329 -5.91 -2.96 -4.97
N HIS A 330 -5.47 -3.32 -6.18
CA HIS A 330 -6.39 -3.53 -7.31
C HIS A 330 -7.21 -4.80 -7.08
N VAL A 331 -6.59 -5.89 -6.61
CA VAL A 331 -7.30 -7.13 -6.24
C VAL A 331 -8.38 -6.84 -5.20
N GLU A 332 -8.04 -6.18 -4.08
CA GLU A 332 -9.00 -5.80 -3.02
C GLU A 332 -10.18 -4.96 -3.52
N THR A 333 -9.97 -4.11 -4.53
CA THR A 333 -10.99 -3.19 -5.06
C THR A 333 -11.86 -3.84 -6.12
N LEU A 334 -11.27 -4.60 -7.04
CA LEU A 334 -11.96 -5.22 -8.16
C LEU A 334 -12.67 -6.50 -7.74
N ARG A 335 -12.04 -7.35 -6.92
CA ARG A 335 -12.54 -8.70 -6.64
C ARG A 335 -13.96 -8.74 -6.07
N PRO A 336 -14.35 -7.89 -5.08
CA PRO A 336 -15.72 -7.89 -4.57
C PRO A 336 -16.77 -7.53 -5.65
N VAL A 337 -16.42 -6.61 -6.56
CA VAL A 337 -17.30 -6.20 -7.68
C VAL A 337 -17.45 -7.33 -8.69
N LEU A 338 -16.35 -7.98 -9.06
CA LEU A 338 -16.34 -9.10 -10.00
C LEU A 338 -17.07 -10.34 -9.44
N ASP A 339 -16.98 -10.60 -8.13
CA ASP A 339 -17.74 -11.66 -7.48
C ASP A 339 -19.26 -11.40 -7.54
N VAL A 340 -19.72 -10.16 -7.30
CA VAL A 340 -21.15 -9.82 -7.45
C VAL A 340 -21.60 -9.89 -8.92
N LEU A 341 -20.76 -9.48 -9.87
CA LEU A 341 -21.04 -9.61 -11.30
C LEU A 341 -21.17 -11.09 -11.72
N ALA A 342 -20.28 -11.95 -11.24
CA ALA A 342 -20.36 -13.40 -11.43
C ALA A 342 -21.67 -14.00 -10.89
N CYS A 343 -22.09 -13.61 -9.68
CA CYS A 343 -23.39 -14.00 -9.11
C CYS A 343 -24.60 -13.50 -9.94
N ARG A 344 -24.43 -12.45 -10.76
CA ARG A 344 -25.43 -11.93 -11.70
C ARG A 344 -25.29 -12.48 -13.13
N GLY A 345 -24.47 -13.52 -13.33
CA GLY A 345 -24.25 -14.16 -14.62
C GLY A 345 -23.32 -13.40 -15.58
N VAL A 346 -22.64 -12.34 -15.12
CA VAL A 346 -21.72 -11.54 -15.94
C VAL A 346 -20.31 -12.12 -15.81
N SER A 347 -19.85 -12.80 -16.85
CA SER A 347 -18.50 -13.36 -16.93
C SER A 347 -17.45 -12.28 -17.19
N SER A 348 -16.32 -12.39 -16.49
CA SER A 348 -15.28 -11.37 -16.46
C SER A 348 -13.89 -11.95 -16.76
N LEU A 349 -13.04 -11.17 -17.43
CA LEU A 349 -11.62 -11.44 -17.60
C LEU A 349 -10.80 -10.44 -16.81
N VAL A 350 -9.84 -10.89 -16.02
CA VAL A 350 -8.81 -10.05 -15.40
C VAL A 350 -7.50 -10.25 -16.14
N LEU A 351 -6.97 -9.17 -16.71
CA LEU A 351 -5.57 -9.09 -17.13
C LEU A 351 -4.76 -8.68 -15.91
N ASP A 352 -3.86 -9.55 -15.47
CA ASP A 352 -2.98 -9.31 -14.32
C ASP A 352 -1.57 -8.98 -14.79
N ALA A 353 -1.17 -7.72 -14.68
CA ALA A 353 0.15 -7.22 -15.01
C ALA A 353 1.08 -7.15 -13.78
N SER A 354 0.76 -7.87 -12.69
CA SER A 354 1.63 -7.94 -11.52
C SER A 354 2.82 -8.89 -11.72
N THR A 355 4.01 -8.30 -11.71
CA THR A 355 5.29 -9.02 -11.70
C THR A 355 5.59 -9.68 -10.34
N THR A 356 4.95 -9.23 -9.25
CA THR A 356 5.17 -9.72 -7.88
C THR A 356 4.10 -10.74 -7.47
N ALA A 357 4.51 -11.97 -7.14
CA ALA A 357 3.57 -13.06 -6.85
C ALA A 357 2.56 -12.75 -5.72
N SER A 358 2.97 -12.05 -4.65
CA SER A 358 2.08 -11.66 -3.53
C SER A 358 1.06 -10.57 -3.86
N GLN A 359 1.15 -9.97 -5.05
CA GLN A 359 0.27 -8.92 -5.54
C GLN A 359 -0.66 -9.39 -6.67
N ARG A 360 -0.50 -10.63 -7.15
CA ARG A 360 -1.26 -11.21 -8.26
C ARG A 360 -2.74 -11.41 -7.92
N PHE A 361 -3.57 -11.37 -8.95
CA PHE A 361 -5.00 -11.59 -8.84
C PHE A 361 -5.30 -13.10 -8.88
N HIS A 362 -5.87 -13.64 -7.80
CA HIS A 362 -6.29 -15.04 -7.75
C HIS A 362 -7.81 -15.17 -7.97
N ALA A 363 -8.19 -15.94 -9.00
CA ALA A 363 -9.58 -16.30 -9.27
C ALA A 363 -10.14 -17.25 -8.21
N VAL A 364 -11.44 -17.13 -7.94
CA VAL A 364 -12.24 -18.11 -7.21
C VAL A 364 -13.55 -18.28 -7.99
N GLY A 365 -13.89 -19.52 -8.35
CA GLY A 365 -15.04 -19.83 -9.19
C GLY A 365 -14.77 -19.74 -10.70
N SER A 366 -15.76 -20.17 -11.50
CA SER A 366 -15.63 -20.39 -12.95
C SER A 366 -15.96 -19.16 -13.83
N ALA A 367 -16.64 -18.15 -13.28
CA ALA A 367 -17.09 -16.97 -14.04
C ALA A 367 -16.05 -15.83 -14.10
N ILE A 368 -14.99 -15.88 -13.28
CA ILE A 368 -13.87 -14.94 -13.28
C ILE A 368 -12.65 -15.67 -13.85
N THR A 369 -12.27 -15.34 -15.07
CA THR A 369 -11.03 -15.82 -15.66
C THR A 369 -9.91 -14.83 -15.34
N VAL A 370 -8.73 -15.32 -14.95
CA VAL A 370 -7.51 -14.50 -14.84
C VAL A 370 -6.51 -14.94 -15.90
N ARG A 371 -5.77 -13.98 -16.45
CA ARG A 371 -4.63 -14.17 -17.34
C ARG A 371 -3.52 -13.22 -16.92
N SER A 372 -2.43 -13.75 -16.40
CA SER A 372 -1.20 -12.98 -16.21
C SER A 372 -0.68 -12.50 -17.55
N MET A 373 -0.29 -11.23 -17.67
CA MET A 373 0.44 -10.74 -18.83
C MET A 373 1.82 -11.41 -18.90
N PRO A 374 2.37 -11.65 -20.11
CA PRO A 374 3.70 -12.21 -20.25
C PRO A 374 4.75 -11.19 -19.76
N ASP A 375 5.69 -11.64 -18.92
CA ASP A 375 6.73 -10.78 -18.36
C ASP A 375 7.54 -10.02 -19.44
N SER A 376 7.71 -10.62 -20.62
CA SER A 376 8.38 -10.03 -21.80
C SER A 376 7.71 -8.75 -22.36
N ALA A 377 6.47 -8.45 -21.97
CA ALA A 377 5.82 -7.18 -22.26
C ALA A 377 6.22 -6.05 -21.28
N LEU A 378 6.68 -6.41 -20.07
CA LEU A 378 6.93 -5.53 -18.92
C LEU A 378 8.41 -5.43 -18.51
N THR A 379 9.27 -6.31 -19.02
CA THR A 379 10.72 -6.34 -18.74
C THR A 379 11.47 -5.12 -19.29
N VAL A 380 12.69 -4.89 -18.77
CA VAL A 380 13.65 -3.92 -19.31
C VAL A 380 13.91 -4.23 -20.79
N GLY A 381 13.33 -3.41 -21.67
CA GLY A 381 13.53 -3.50 -23.11
C GLY A 381 14.56 -2.48 -23.57
N GLY A 382 15.82 -2.88 -23.70
CA GLY A 382 16.82 -2.17 -24.49
C GLY A 382 16.34 -2.06 -25.93
N GLY A 383 16.09 -0.85 -26.39
CA GLY A 383 15.53 -0.54 -27.71
C GLY A 383 15.63 0.96 -27.98
N PRO A 384 15.10 1.44 -29.13
CA PRO A 384 15.50 2.71 -29.68
C PRO A 384 15.26 3.88 -28.73
N HIS A 385 16.29 4.72 -28.64
CA HIS A 385 16.28 6.06 -28.08
C HIS A 385 14.92 6.73 -28.26
N ILE A 386 14.40 7.38 -27.21
CA ILE A 386 13.34 8.38 -27.39
C ILE A 386 13.98 9.42 -28.31
N PRO A 387 13.48 9.67 -29.55
CA PRO A 387 14.15 10.58 -30.48
C PRO A 387 13.88 12.04 -30.08
N VAL A 388 14.42 12.43 -28.93
CA VAL A 388 14.74 13.81 -28.56
C VAL A 388 15.84 14.22 -29.53
N ALA A 389 15.41 14.59 -30.75
CA ALA A 389 16.23 14.32 -31.93
C ALA A 389 17.60 14.99 -31.90
N ARG A 390 18.63 14.24 -32.30
CA ARG A 390 19.94 14.80 -32.66
C ARG A 390 19.71 15.85 -33.74
N GLY A 391 19.79 17.14 -33.39
CA GLY A 391 19.54 18.26 -34.30
C GLY A 391 18.31 19.14 -34.00
N VAL A 392 17.54 18.92 -32.92
CA VAL A 392 16.60 19.96 -32.45
C VAL A 392 17.43 21.17 -31.97
N PRO A 393 17.16 22.41 -32.43
CA PRO A 393 17.83 23.60 -31.91
C PRO A 393 17.59 23.72 -30.40
N ALA A 394 18.57 24.27 -29.67
CA ALA A 394 18.57 24.32 -28.20
C ALA A 394 17.20 24.72 -27.62
N ALA A 395 16.44 23.72 -27.15
CA ALA A 395 15.13 23.95 -26.55
C ALA A 395 15.33 24.81 -25.30
N GLY A 396 14.50 25.84 -25.18
CA GLY A 396 14.80 27.02 -24.36
C GLY A 396 15.15 26.76 -22.89
N VAL A 397 15.75 27.77 -22.27
CA VAL A 397 16.11 27.74 -20.85
C VAL A 397 14.86 27.96 -19.98
N VAL A 398 14.71 27.18 -18.92
CA VAL A 398 13.68 27.38 -17.89
C VAL A 398 14.35 27.73 -16.55
N ARG A 399 13.98 28.89 -16.01
CA ARG A 399 14.47 29.42 -14.73
C ARG A 399 13.84 28.68 -13.54
N VAL A 400 14.67 28.14 -12.65
CA VAL A 400 14.27 27.52 -11.37
C VAL A 400 15.11 28.13 -10.24
N GLY A 401 14.50 29.00 -9.43
CA GLY A 401 15.23 29.81 -8.45
C GLY A 401 16.30 30.67 -9.14
N ALA A 402 17.55 30.52 -8.71
CA ALA A 402 18.71 31.17 -9.31
C ALA A 402 19.32 30.42 -10.51
N ASN A 403 18.77 29.26 -10.90
CA ASN A 403 19.37 28.33 -11.85
C ASN A 403 18.66 28.32 -13.22
N ASP A 404 19.46 28.15 -14.28
CA ASP A 404 19.01 28.11 -15.66
C ASP A 404 19.07 26.67 -16.20
N VAL A 405 17.92 26.00 -16.27
CA VAL A 405 17.84 24.60 -16.69
C VAL A 405 17.65 24.52 -18.20
N ARG A 406 18.55 23.81 -18.87
CA ARG A 406 18.49 23.53 -20.32
C ARG A 406 17.51 22.41 -20.63
N LEU A 407 16.45 22.68 -21.39
CA LEU A 407 15.41 21.70 -21.69
C LEU A 407 15.89 20.55 -22.58
N ASP A 408 16.82 20.79 -23.51
CA ASP A 408 17.45 19.75 -24.33
C ASP A 408 18.18 18.71 -23.47
N ARG A 409 18.93 19.19 -22.48
CA ARG A 409 19.66 18.35 -21.53
C ARG A 409 18.73 17.62 -20.55
N LEU A 410 17.66 18.28 -20.10
CA LEU A 410 16.63 17.63 -19.29
C LEU A 410 15.91 16.51 -20.05
N ALA A 411 15.56 16.72 -21.32
CA ALA A 411 14.92 15.71 -22.14
C ALA A 411 15.83 14.48 -22.36
N HIS A 412 17.13 14.68 -22.57
CA HIS A 412 18.10 13.58 -22.67
C HIS A 412 18.27 12.82 -21.34
N LEU A 413 18.31 13.51 -20.20
CA LEU A 413 18.38 12.86 -18.89
C LEU A 413 17.10 12.05 -18.58
N VAL A 414 15.92 12.56 -18.99
CA VAL A 414 14.64 11.83 -18.92
C VAL A 414 14.62 10.60 -19.84
N GLU A 415 15.19 10.69 -21.05
CA GLU A 415 15.36 9.55 -21.95
C GLU A 415 16.19 8.44 -21.28
N ARG A 416 17.35 8.77 -20.69
CA ARG A 416 18.19 7.79 -19.99
C ARG A 416 17.46 7.12 -18.82
N PHE A 417 16.69 7.89 -18.05
CA PHE A 417 15.83 7.37 -17.00
C PHE A 417 14.77 6.38 -17.53
N LEU A 418 14.10 6.70 -18.63
CA LEU A 418 13.08 5.83 -19.23
C LEU A 418 13.66 4.62 -19.98
N ALA A 419 14.94 4.65 -20.39
CA ALA A 419 15.62 3.49 -20.97
C ALA A 419 15.90 2.37 -19.95
N ARG A 420 16.14 2.75 -18.68
CA ARG A 420 16.40 1.81 -17.56
C ARG A 420 15.12 1.36 -16.82
N SER A 421 14.04 2.09 -16.98
CA SER A 421 12.75 1.86 -16.34
C SER A 421 12.09 0.52 -16.77
N ALA A 422 11.42 -0.17 -15.84
CA ALA A 422 10.67 -1.40 -16.12
C ALA A 422 9.46 -1.62 -15.17
N GLY A 423 8.62 -2.59 -15.51
CA GLY A 423 7.42 -2.94 -14.75
C GLY A 423 6.16 -2.17 -15.18
N CYS A 424 5.05 -2.47 -14.52
CA CYS A 424 3.70 -1.98 -14.88
C CYS A 424 3.44 -0.50 -14.51
N THR A 425 4.12 -0.01 -13.48
CA THR A 425 3.98 1.35 -12.92
C THR A 425 4.93 2.36 -13.54
N GLN A 426 6.07 1.89 -14.06
CA GLN A 426 7.12 2.69 -14.69
C GLN A 426 7.78 1.88 -15.83
N PRO A 427 7.05 1.53 -16.90
CA PRO A 427 7.63 0.81 -18.04
C PRO A 427 8.65 1.68 -18.77
N SER A 428 9.58 1.05 -19.51
CA SER A 428 10.34 1.76 -20.54
C SER A 428 9.44 2.18 -21.71
N TRP A 429 9.95 3.06 -22.57
CA TRP A 429 9.26 3.44 -23.81
C TRP A 429 8.89 2.22 -24.68
N VAL A 430 9.79 1.24 -24.75
CA VAL A 430 9.60 -0.01 -25.50
C VAL A 430 8.54 -0.90 -24.84
N ALA A 431 8.60 -1.08 -23.52
CA ALA A 431 7.62 -1.86 -22.76
C ALA A 431 6.20 -1.23 -22.85
N ALA A 432 6.10 0.10 -22.83
CA ALA A 432 4.84 0.81 -23.06
C ALA A 432 4.27 0.52 -24.46
N CYS A 433 5.08 0.59 -25.51
CA CYS A 433 4.65 0.30 -26.88
C CYS A 433 4.27 -1.18 -27.08
N ARG A 434 4.98 -2.12 -26.44
CA ARG A 434 4.63 -3.55 -26.45
C ARG A 434 3.32 -3.81 -25.71
N THR A 435 3.15 -3.22 -24.54
CA THR A 435 1.95 -3.43 -23.72
C THR A 435 0.70 -2.78 -24.31
N GLU A 436 0.82 -1.64 -25.00
CA GLU A 436 -0.31 -1.09 -25.76
C GLU A 436 -0.80 -2.08 -26.84
N ARG A 437 0.11 -2.65 -27.63
CA ARG A 437 -0.24 -3.65 -28.67
C ARG A 437 -0.90 -4.89 -28.06
N LEU A 438 -0.44 -5.33 -26.89
CA LEU A 438 -1.00 -6.47 -26.15
C LEU A 438 -2.40 -6.17 -25.62
N ILE A 439 -2.60 -5.01 -24.97
CA ILE A 439 -3.92 -4.60 -24.45
C ILE A 439 -4.91 -4.40 -25.61
N GLU A 440 -4.48 -3.75 -26.69
CA GLU A 440 -5.34 -3.57 -27.87
C GLU A 440 -5.71 -4.94 -28.47
N GLY A 441 -4.74 -5.85 -28.61
CA GLY A 441 -4.98 -7.24 -29.02
C GLY A 441 -6.01 -7.95 -28.14
N ALA A 442 -5.88 -7.85 -26.82
CA ALA A 442 -6.85 -8.42 -25.87
C ALA A 442 -8.26 -7.82 -26.05
N LEU A 443 -8.37 -6.50 -26.23
CA LEU A 443 -9.63 -5.82 -26.54
C LEU A 443 -10.19 -6.22 -27.92
N ARG A 444 -9.37 -6.72 -28.87
CA ARG A 444 -9.86 -7.29 -30.14
C ARG A 444 -10.39 -8.71 -29.95
N THR A 445 -9.62 -9.57 -29.29
CA THR A 445 -9.95 -10.99 -29.11
C THR A 445 -11.15 -11.20 -28.20
N VAL A 446 -11.23 -10.45 -27.10
CA VAL A 446 -12.24 -10.62 -26.05
C VAL A 446 -13.52 -9.83 -26.38
N ALA A 447 -13.39 -8.71 -27.12
CA ALA A 447 -14.48 -7.79 -27.46
C ALA A 447 -15.43 -7.45 -26.27
N PRO A 448 -14.88 -7.03 -25.11
CA PRO A 448 -15.68 -6.77 -23.91
C PRO A 448 -16.63 -5.59 -24.11
N ARG A 449 -17.75 -5.57 -23.38
CA ARG A 449 -18.64 -4.41 -23.31
C ARG A 449 -18.01 -3.29 -22.48
N VAL A 450 -17.33 -3.64 -21.38
CA VAL A 450 -16.73 -2.68 -20.43
C VAL A 450 -15.27 -3.02 -20.15
N LEU A 451 -14.39 -2.02 -20.20
CA LEU A 451 -13.06 -2.02 -19.59
C LEU A 451 -13.12 -1.40 -18.19
N LEU A 452 -12.73 -2.17 -17.17
CA LEU A 452 -12.71 -1.79 -15.76
C LEU A 452 -11.27 -1.61 -15.25
N VAL A 453 -10.96 -0.45 -14.69
CA VAL A 453 -9.63 -0.11 -14.14
C VAL A 453 -9.74 0.50 -12.74
N CYS A 454 -8.67 0.41 -11.96
CA CYS A 454 -8.55 1.12 -10.67
C CYS A 454 -7.75 2.43 -10.74
N ASN A 455 -7.03 2.64 -11.85
CA ASN A 455 -6.18 3.80 -12.09
C ASN A 455 -6.03 3.99 -13.60
N ASP A 456 -6.44 5.14 -14.13
CA ASP A 456 -6.34 5.51 -15.56
C ASP A 456 -5.29 6.59 -15.86
N ALA A 457 -4.54 7.01 -14.84
CA ALA A 457 -3.43 7.95 -14.94
C ALA A 457 -2.05 7.27 -14.85
N SER A 458 -2.00 5.96 -14.55
CA SER A 458 -0.79 5.14 -14.71
C SER A 458 -0.52 4.87 -16.20
N PRO A 459 0.73 4.51 -16.57
CA PRO A 459 1.08 4.15 -17.95
C PRO A 459 0.14 3.07 -18.54
N LEU A 460 -0.06 1.94 -17.84
CA LEU A 460 -0.94 0.87 -18.34
C LEU A 460 -2.42 1.26 -18.36
N GLY A 461 -2.90 1.96 -17.32
CA GLY A 461 -4.29 2.41 -17.24
C GLY A 461 -4.64 3.37 -18.37
N LEU A 462 -3.75 4.33 -18.63
CA LEU A 462 -3.88 5.30 -19.71
C LEU A 462 -3.92 4.63 -21.07
N LEU A 463 -3.01 3.68 -21.34
CA LEU A 463 -2.95 2.94 -22.61
C LEU A 463 -4.19 2.07 -22.80
N ALA A 464 -4.68 1.42 -21.73
CA ALA A 464 -5.90 0.62 -21.78
C ALA A 464 -7.14 1.47 -22.10
N ILE A 465 -7.29 2.62 -21.45
CA ILE A 465 -8.42 3.54 -21.69
C ILE A 465 -8.37 4.15 -23.10
N ASP A 466 -7.19 4.54 -23.57
CA ASP A 466 -7.03 5.08 -24.94
C ASP A 466 -7.35 3.98 -25.99
N ALA A 467 -6.84 2.75 -25.80
CA ALA A 467 -7.16 1.61 -26.66
C ALA A 467 -8.64 1.19 -26.62
N ALA A 468 -9.31 1.25 -25.46
CA ALA A 468 -10.74 0.99 -25.34
C ALA A 468 -11.59 2.06 -26.05
N ALA A 469 -11.25 3.34 -25.87
CA ALA A 469 -11.92 4.45 -26.52
C ALA A 469 -11.83 4.36 -28.05
N ARG A 470 -10.65 4.02 -28.61
CA ARG A 470 -10.47 3.76 -30.06
C ARG A 470 -11.33 2.62 -30.60
N ARG A 471 -11.87 1.75 -29.73
CA ARG A 471 -12.71 0.60 -30.08
C ARG A 471 -14.19 0.75 -29.68
N GLY A 472 -14.59 1.88 -29.10
CA GLY A 472 -15.95 2.11 -28.62
C GLY A 472 -16.35 1.22 -27.43
N VAL A 473 -15.37 0.73 -26.66
CA VAL A 473 -15.61 -0.05 -25.44
C VAL A 473 -15.88 0.90 -24.28
N GLU A 474 -16.92 0.64 -23.47
CA GLU A 474 -17.24 1.49 -22.32
C GLU A 474 -16.10 1.46 -21.29
N THR A 475 -15.83 2.59 -20.65
CA THR A 475 -14.69 2.72 -19.74
C THR A 475 -15.12 3.08 -18.33
N ALA A 476 -14.67 2.28 -17.36
CA ALA A 476 -15.03 2.38 -15.96
C ALA A 476 -13.78 2.46 -15.05
N LEU A 477 -13.66 3.53 -14.26
CA LEU A 477 -12.64 3.71 -13.23
C LEU A 477 -13.25 3.55 -11.84
N ILE A 478 -12.72 2.66 -11.00
CA ILE A 478 -12.98 2.65 -9.56
C ILE A 478 -11.83 3.34 -8.84
N GLN A 479 -12.10 4.45 -8.16
CA GLN A 479 -11.13 5.13 -7.29
C GLN A 479 -10.65 4.16 -6.19
N HIS A 480 -9.39 3.74 -6.23
CA HIS A 480 -8.80 2.83 -5.23
C HIS A 480 -7.97 3.51 -4.12
N GLY A 481 -7.79 4.84 -4.18
CA GLY A 481 -6.94 5.60 -3.26
C GLY A 481 -7.49 6.98 -2.93
N ALA A 482 -6.96 7.60 -1.87
CA ALA A 482 -7.39 8.93 -1.44
C ALA A 482 -7.01 9.99 -2.50
N TRP A 483 -7.97 10.83 -2.85
CA TRP A 483 -7.76 11.97 -3.74
C TRP A 483 -7.65 13.25 -2.93
N LYS A 484 -6.71 14.12 -3.35
CA LYS A 484 -6.42 15.42 -2.71
C LYS A 484 -6.63 16.55 -3.71
N ALA A 485 -7.12 17.69 -3.25
CA ALA A 485 -7.45 18.83 -4.12
C ALA A 485 -6.21 19.38 -4.86
N GLU A 486 -5.05 19.32 -4.23
CA GLU A 486 -3.78 19.90 -4.69
C GLU A 486 -3.00 18.98 -5.64
N ALA A 487 -3.48 17.75 -5.89
CA ALA A 487 -2.87 16.89 -6.90
C ALA A 487 -3.24 17.42 -8.31
N GLY A 488 -2.29 18.15 -8.91
CA GLY A 488 -2.46 18.93 -10.13
C GLY A 488 -2.67 18.16 -11.43
N ALA A 489 -2.50 18.85 -12.56
CA ALA A 489 -3.00 18.49 -13.90
C ALA A 489 -2.64 17.09 -14.44
N GLY A 490 -1.62 16.43 -13.88
CA GLY A 490 -1.25 15.05 -14.20
C GLY A 490 -2.25 13.96 -13.81
N SER A 491 -3.24 14.29 -12.99
CA SER A 491 -4.26 13.38 -12.46
C SER A 491 -5.53 13.32 -13.31
N ALA A 492 -5.42 13.58 -14.61
CA ALA A 492 -6.54 13.64 -15.53
C ALA A 492 -7.22 12.26 -15.71
N VAL A 493 -8.51 12.19 -15.38
CA VAL A 493 -9.37 11.01 -15.48
C VAL A 493 -10.02 10.99 -16.86
N ARG A 494 -10.00 9.84 -17.54
CA ARG A 494 -10.45 9.66 -18.94
C ARG A 494 -11.51 8.59 -19.10
N SER A 495 -11.76 7.77 -18.08
CA SER A 495 -12.88 6.84 -18.08
C SER A 495 -14.21 7.60 -18.14
N ARG A 496 -15.18 7.08 -18.90
CA ARG A 496 -16.53 7.64 -18.97
C ARG A 496 -17.26 7.49 -17.64
N HIS A 497 -17.20 6.31 -17.02
CA HIS A 497 -17.78 6.04 -15.71
C HIS A 497 -16.69 6.12 -14.64
N VAL A 498 -16.91 6.95 -13.62
CA VAL A 498 -15.94 7.22 -12.55
C VAL A 498 -16.59 6.98 -11.20
N PHE A 499 -16.31 5.83 -10.59
CA PHE A 499 -16.79 5.48 -9.25
C PHE A 499 -15.86 6.09 -8.20
N VAL A 500 -16.42 6.94 -7.34
CA VAL A 500 -15.67 7.66 -6.29
C VAL A 500 -16.16 7.28 -4.90
N MET A 501 -15.28 7.43 -3.90
CA MET A 501 -15.57 7.04 -2.52
C MET A 501 -16.83 7.70 -1.99
N GLY A 502 -17.04 8.99 -2.23
CA GLY A 502 -18.24 9.69 -1.79
C GLY A 502 -18.36 11.10 -2.35
N PRO A 503 -19.40 11.86 -1.93
CA PRO A 503 -19.64 13.25 -2.34
C PRO A 503 -18.42 14.16 -2.26
N ARG A 504 -17.53 13.99 -1.26
CA ARG A 504 -16.25 14.72 -1.16
C ARG A 504 -15.42 14.70 -2.44
N ASP A 505 -15.36 13.56 -3.11
CA ASP A 505 -14.50 13.35 -4.28
C ASP A 505 -15.17 13.76 -5.60
N VAL A 506 -16.48 14.00 -5.63
CA VAL A 506 -17.24 14.33 -6.86
C VAL A 506 -16.76 15.62 -7.54
N PRO A 507 -16.54 16.76 -6.85
CA PRO A 507 -16.02 17.97 -7.50
C PRO A 507 -14.64 17.74 -8.12
N LEU A 508 -13.80 16.95 -7.44
CA LEU A 508 -12.44 16.65 -7.86
C LEU A 508 -12.41 15.67 -9.05
N ALA A 509 -13.33 14.70 -9.08
CA ALA A 509 -13.58 13.85 -10.25
C ALA A 509 -13.94 14.68 -11.48
N ARG A 510 -14.91 15.60 -11.34
CA ARG A 510 -15.36 16.47 -12.44
C ARG A 510 -14.26 17.41 -12.92
N ALA A 511 -13.47 18.01 -12.02
CA ALA A 511 -12.33 18.85 -12.38
C ALA A 511 -11.21 18.09 -13.11
N ARG A 512 -11.04 16.79 -12.80
CA ARG A 512 -10.05 15.89 -13.43
C ARG A 512 -10.54 15.24 -14.72
N ALA A 513 -11.84 15.15 -14.93
CA ALA A 513 -12.42 14.48 -16.08
C ALA A 513 -11.98 15.14 -17.40
N ARG A 514 -11.70 14.30 -18.39
CA ARG A 514 -11.39 14.68 -19.78
C ARG A 514 -12.24 13.93 -20.80
N HIS A 515 -13.05 12.97 -20.36
CA HIS A 515 -14.10 12.39 -21.18
C HIS A 515 -15.26 13.41 -21.28
N PRO A 516 -15.81 13.69 -22.47
CA PRO A 516 -16.92 14.63 -22.62
C PRO A 516 -18.17 14.17 -21.84
N ASP A 517 -18.57 12.92 -22.04
CA ASP A 517 -19.77 12.33 -21.41
C ASP A 517 -19.49 11.68 -20.04
N VAL A 518 -18.64 12.31 -19.22
CA VAL A 518 -18.24 11.73 -17.92
C VAL A 518 -19.44 11.62 -16.95
N GLN A 519 -19.57 10.45 -16.34
CA GLN A 519 -20.52 10.16 -15.28
C GLN A 519 -19.76 9.83 -13.99
N VAL A 520 -20.01 10.60 -12.93
CA VAL A 520 -19.36 10.43 -11.62
C VAL A 520 -20.35 9.80 -10.65
N HIS A 521 -19.97 8.65 -10.09
CA HIS A 521 -20.81 7.75 -9.30
C HIS A 521 -20.27 7.68 -7.86
N PRO A 522 -20.82 8.45 -6.88
CA PRO A 522 -20.40 8.38 -5.48
C PRO A 522 -21.00 7.15 -4.80
N LEU A 523 -20.47 5.96 -5.09
CA LEU A 523 -21.03 4.67 -4.68
C LEU A 523 -20.21 3.95 -3.60
N GLY A 524 -19.20 4.60 -3.03
CA GLY A 524 -18.39 4.01 -1.96
C GLY A 524 -17.09 3.40 -2.47
N GLN A 525 -16.63 2.40 -1.72
CA GLN A 525 -15.33 1.78 -1.91
C GLN A 525 -15.43 0.26 -1.64
N PRO A 526 -15.46 -0.60 -2.66
CA PRO A 526 -15.62 -2.05 -2.50
C PRO A 526 -14.68 -2.69 -1.47
N ARG A 527 -13.41 -2.25 -1.40
CA ARG A 527 -12.45 -2.79 -0.41
C ARG A 527 -12.73 -2.40 1.05
N TYR A 528 -13.69 -1.50 1.32
CA TYR A 528 -14.13 -1.11 2.66
C TYR A 528 -15.39 -1.85 3.13
N ASP A 529 -16.11 -2.52 2.23
CA ASP A 529 -17.31 -3.27 2.63
C ASP A 529 -16.96 -4.43 3.58
N ALA A 530 -15.76 -5.00 3.46
CA ALA A 530 -15.23 -6.00 4.39
C ALA A 530 -14.80 -5.38 5.74
N LEU A 531 -14.23 -4.16 5.74
CA LEU A 531 -13.83 -3.46 6.97
C LEU A 531 -15.05 -3.18 7.87
N LEU A 532 -16.17 -2.79 7.26
CA LEU A 532 -17.44 -2.55 7.96
C LEU A 532 -18.11 -3.83 8.49
N ARG A 533 -17.63 -5.00 8.08
CA ARG A 533 -18.03 -6.32 8.62
C ARG A 533 -17.11 -6.81 9.75
N ALA A 534 -16.10 -6.03 10.15
CA ALA A 534 -15.19 -6.39 11.24
C ALA A 534 -15.93 -6.59 12.57
N THR A 535 -15.68 -7.73 13.22
CA THR A 535 -16.39 -8.14 14.43
C THR A 535 -15.86 -7.45 15.68
N SER A 536 -16.62 -7.50 16.78
CA SER A 536 -16.13 -7.08 18.10
C SER A 536 -14.88 -7.85 18.54
N ALA A 537 -14.75 -9.13 18.16
CA ALA A 537 -13.56 -9.93 18.40
C ALA A 537 -12.34 -9.40 17.64
N THR A 538 -12.52 -9.01 16.37
CA THR A 538 -11.47 -8.37 15.54
C THR A 538 -10.98 -7.06 16.19
N ARG A 539 -11.91 -6.19 16.64
CA ARG A 539 -11.54 -4.95 17.36
C ARG A 539 -10.76 -5.24 18.65
N ALA A 540 -11.22 -6.22 19.43
CA ALA A 540 -10.55 -6.63 20.67
C ALA A 540 -9.15 -7.23 20.42
N ALA A 541 -8.96 -7.99 19.34
CA ALA A 541 -7.65 -8.51 18.94
C ALA A 541 -6.68 -7.37 18.56
N GLN A 542 -7.15 -6.40 17.77
CA GLN A 542 -6.36 -5.22 17.43
C GLN A 542 -5.99 -4.38 18.66
N ALA A 543 -6.91 -4.21 19.62
CA ALA A 543 -6.64 -3.52 20.88
C ALA A 543 -5.58 -4.26 21.74
N ARG A 544 -5.68 -5.60 21.83
CA ARG A 544 -4.66 -6.43 22.50
C ARG A 544 -3.30 -6.35 21.83
N TYR A 545 -3.25 -6.31 20.49
CA TYR A 545 -2.01 -6.14 19.74
C TYR A 545 -1.34 -4.80 20.09
N LEU A 546 -2.09 -3.69 20.00
CA LEU A 546 -1.61 -2.35 20.34
C LEU A 546 -1.07 -2.27 21.78
N ALA A 547 -1.82 -2.80 22.75
CA ALA A 547 -1.41 -2.82 24.16
C ALA A 547 -0.14 -3.67 24.38
N THR A 548 -0.08 -4.85 23.75
CA THR A 548 1.10 -5.75 23.80
C THR A 548 2.33 -5.08 23.20
N SER A 549 2.19 -4.39 22.05
CA SER A 549 3.30 -3.65 21.43
C SER A 549 3.82 -2.51 22.31
N LEU A 550 2.92 -1.75 22.96
CA LEU A 550 3.31 -0.69 23.90
C LEU A 550 4.00 -1.24 25.14
N TYR A 551 3.45 -2.30 25.75
CA TYR A 551 4.05 -2.93 26.91
C TYR A 551 5.42 -3.55 26.58
N ALA A 552 5.56 -4.22 25.45
CA ALA A 552 6.84 -4.79 25.01
C ALA A 552 7.90 -3.72 24.70
N ALA A 553 7.50 -2.55 24.20
CA ALA A 553 8.42 -1.46 23.87
C ALA A 553 8.83 -0.60 25.09
N THR A 554 7.95 -0.48 26.10
CA THR A 554 8.09 0.55 27.15
C THR A 554 7.92 0.06 28.59
N GLY A 555 7.49 -1.20 28.79
CA GLY A 555 7.07 -1.71 30.10
C GLY A 555 5.78 -1.09 30.66
N ARG A 556 5.14 -0.17 29.93
CA ARG A 556 3.93 0.55 30.35
C ARG A 556 2.73 0.07 29.54
N ASN A 557 1.58 -0.06 30.20
CA ASN A 557 0.31 -0.44 29.58
C ASN A 557 -0.72 0.69 29.78
N PRO A 558 -0.70 1.72 28.92
CA PRO A 558 -1.52 2.92 29.07
C PRO A 558 -3.01 2.61 28.84
N ALA A 559 -3.88 3.29 29.58
CA ALA A 559 -5.33 3.09 29.53
C ALA A 559 -5.98 3.44 28.18
N ARG A 560 -5.33 4.29 27.37
CA ARG A 560 -5.76 4.69 26.03
C ARG A 560 -4.62 4.61 25.05
N ILE A 561 -4.92 4.31 23.79
CA ILE A 561 -3.93 4.16 22.72
C ILE A 561 -4.36 4.96 21.50
N ALA A 562 -3.53 5.94 21.14
CA ALA A 562 -3.58 6.62 19.86
C ALA A 562 -2.67 5.90 18.85
N VAL A 563 -3.06 5.86 17.58
CA VAL A 563 -2.23 5.36 16.48
C VAL A 563 -1.84 6.53 15.57
N LEU A 564 -0.56 6.68 15.24
CA LEU A 564 -0.09 7.56 14.17
C LEU A 564 0.06 6.76 12.88
N ALA A 565 -0.77 7.05 11.88
CA ALA A 565 -0.58 6.55 10.52
C ALA A 565 0.51 7.38 9.80
N CYS A 566 1.77 6.96 9.95
CA CYS A 566 2.92 7.59 9.34
C CYS A 566 2.72 7.73 7.82
N GLN A 567 3.12 8.87 7.26
CA GLN A 567 3.15 9.06 5.82
C GLN A 567 4.56 8.79 5.28
N PRO A 568 4.70 8.34 4.02
CA PRO A 568 5.99 8.19 3.35
C PRO A 568 6.56 9.55 2.95
N PHE A 569 6.79 10.40 3.94
CA PHE A 569 7.47 11.67 3.78
C PHE A 569 8.99 11.50 3.95
N GLY A 570 9.76 12.46 3.44
CA GLY A 570 11.20 12.54 3.72
C GLY A 570 11.47 12.89 5.19
N ALA A 571 12.67 12.54 5.65
CA ALA A 571 13.12 12.58 7.06
C ALA A 571 12.54 13.74 7.88
N ASN A 572 12.81 15.00 7.52
CA ASN A 572 12.38 16.18 8.29
C ASN A 572 10.87 16.29 8.51
N ARG A 573 10.06 15.84 7.55
CA ARG A 573 8.59 15.85 7.66
C ARG A 573 8.06 14.67 8.46
N THR A 574 8.72 13.52 8.37
CA THR A 574 8.43 12.36 9.23
C THR A 574 8.77 12.68 10.68
N ALA A 575 9.92 13.30 10.92
CA ALA A 575 10.34 13.83 12.22
C ALA A 575 9.30 14.80 12.80
N LEU A 576 8.88 15.81 12.02
CA LEU A 576 7.84 16.76 12.43
C LEU A 576 6.49 16.09 12.72
N GLN A 577 6.11 15.07 11.93
CA GLN A 577 4.87 14.33 12.14
C GLN A 577 4.90 13.52 13.44
N VAL A 578 6.01 12.80 13.69
CA VAL A 578 6.21 12.01 14.90
C VAL A 578 6.33 12.91 16.13
N SER A 579 7.16 13.95 16.10
CA SER A 579 7.35 14.85 17.24
C SER A 579 6.07 15.60 17.61
N THR A 580 5.28 16.03 16.63
CA THR A 580 3.96 16.66 16.90
C THR A 580 2.99 15.68 17.57
N ALA A 581 2.96 14.43 17.13
CA ALA A 581 2.11 13.39 17.71
C ALA A 581 2.55 13.02 19.14
N VAL A 582 3.85 12.78 19.34
CA VAL A 582 4.43 12.46 20.65
C VAL A 582 4.22 13.60 21.64
N GLU A 583 4.53 14.84 21.25
CA GLU A 583 4.36 16.02 22.10
C GLU A 583 2.88 16.29 22.43
N GLY A 584 1.96 16.02 21.50
CA GLY A 584 0.53 16.12 21.76
C GLY A 584 0.03 15.08 22.75
N VAL A 585 0.47 13.83 22.60
CA VAL A 585 0.19 12.74 23.56
C VAL A 585 0.81 13.02 24.93
N ARG A 586 2.01 13.63 24.98
CA ARG A 586 2.70 14.03 26.23
C ARG A 586 1.94 15.12 26.99
N ARG A 587 1.28 16.04 26.26
CA ARG A 587 0.49 17.14 26.83
C ARG A 587 -0.93 16.74 27.20
N ALA A 588 -1.50 15.73 26.56
CA ALA A 588 -2.86 15.24 26.81
C ALA A 588 -2.98 14.57 28.19
N GLY A 589 -4.09 14.83 28.88
CA GLY A 589 -4.55 14.02 30.01
C GLY A 589 -5.12 12.66 29.57
N GLY A 590 -5.27 11.74 30.53
CA GLY A 590 -6.01 10.50 30.30
C GLY A 590 -5.18 9.23 30.03
N ASP A 591 -3.89 9.23 30.35
CA ASP A 591 -2.97 8.08 30.23
C ASP A 591 -2.98 7.44 28.82
N TRP A 592 -2.49 8.23 27.86
CA TRP A 592 -2.35 7.83 26.47
C TRP A 592 -0.98 7.23 26.17
N GLY A 593 -0.97 6.14 25.41
CA GLY A 593 0.18 5.70 24.62
C GLY A 593 0.01 6.00 23.14
N LEU A 594 1.13 5.96 22.42
CA LEU A 594 1.18 6.22 20.99
C LEU A 594 1.82 5.05 20.24
N VAL A 595 1.07 4.45 19.32
CA VAL A 595 1.64 3.47 18.37
C VAL A 595 1.92 4.15 17.05
N LEU A 596 3.19 4.24 16.67
CA LEU A 596 3.63 4.67 15.35
C LEU A 596 3.46 3.49 14.39
N ALA A 597 2.67 3.69 13.35
CA ALA A 597 2.41 2.71 12.30
C ALA A 597 3.08 3.17 10.99
N PRO A 598 4.27 2.63 10.64
CA PRO A 598 5.01 3.03 9.44
C PRO A 598 4.19 2.81 8.15
N HIS A 599 4.49 3.59 7.12
CA HIS A 599 4.05 3.25 5.76
C HIS A 599 4.81 2.00 5.28
N PRO A 600 4.23 1.10 4.45
CA PRO A 600 4.93 -0.09 3.93
C PRO A 600 6.21 0.15 3.10
N THR A 601 6.59 1.41 2.86
CA THR A 601 7.84 1.83 2.19
C THR A 601 8.78 2.56 3.15
N GLN A 602 8.63 2.35 4.46
CA GLN A 602 9.45 2.90 5.52
C GLN A 602 9.90 1.74 6.40
N SER A 603 11.18 1.71 6.77
CA SER A 603 11.67 0.73 7.74
C SER A 603 11.19 1.06 9.16
N MET A 604 11.23 0.08 10.07
CA MET A 604 10.94 0.35 11.49
C MET A 604 12.00 1.27 12.11
N SER A 605 13.28 1.08 11.77
CA SER A 605 14.40 1.90 12.27
C SER A 605 14.30 3.35 11.81
N ASP A 606 13.88 3.61 10.55
CA ASP A 606 13.64 4.96 10.01
C ASP A 606 12.62 5.78 10.81
N VAL A 607 11.62 5.12 11.39
CA VAL A 607 10.59 5.73 12.22
C VAL A 607 11.03 5.75 13.69
N ARG A 608 11.67 4.67 14.17
CA ARG A 608 12.11 4.51 15.55
C ARG A 608 13.12 5.57 15.99
N ARG A 609 14.02 6.03 15.11
CA ARG A 609 14.95 7.15 15.41
C ARG A 609 14.28 8.48 15.79
N TRP A 610 12.97 8.63 15.57
CA TRP A 610 12.19 9.81 15.96
C TRP A 610 11.35 9.58 17.23
N VAL A 611 11.42 8.39 17.82
CA VAL A 611 10.88 8.11 19.16
C VAL A 611 11.85 8.69 20.18
N PRO A 612 11.42 9.57 21.10
CA PRO A 612 12.32 10.09 22.14
C PRO A 612 12.69 8.99 23.14
N ASP A 613 13.96 8.97 23.54
CA ASP A 613 14.55 8.00 24.49
C ASP A 613 14.75 8.65 25.87
N GLU A 614 13.73 9.39 26.32
CA GLU A 614 13.73 10.14 27.58
C GLU A 614 12.68 9.59 28.54
N PRO A 615 12.96 9.43 29.85
CA PRO A 615 12.00 8.84 30.80
C PRO A 615 10.67 9.60 30.93
N SER A 616 10.65 10.88 30.57
CA SER A 616 9.47 11.76 30.55
C SER A 616 8.58 11.62 29.30
N ALA A 617 8.99 10.84 28.29
CA ALA A 617 8.19 10.61 27.11
C ALA A 617 6.88 9.85 27.46
N PRO A 618 5.81 10.06 26.68
CA PRO A 618 4.68 9.13 26.71
C PRO A 618 5.15 7.74 26.24
N PRO A 619 4.45 6.65 26.59
CA PRO A 619 4.81 5.34 26.10
C PRO A 619 4.55 5.27 24.59
N VAL A 620 5.63 5.11 23.81
CA VAL A 620 5.60 5.01 22.34
C VAL A 620 6.08 3.64 21.89
N ALA A 621 5.39 3.03 20.93
CA ALA A 621 5.85 1.84 20.23
C ALA A 621 5.83 2.04 18.71
N VAL A 622 6.70 1.32 17.99
CA VAL A 622 6.67 1.23 16.53
C VAL A 622 6.23 -0.18 16.16
N ILE A 623 5.20 -0.31 15.32
CA ILE A 623 4.71 -1.61 14.83
C ILE A 623 5.25 -1.94 13.44
N ASP A 624 5.07 -3.20 13.05
CA ASP A 624 5.57 -3.72 11.78
C ASP A 624 4.89 -3.04 10.57
N PRO A 625 5.64 -2.57 9.54
CA PRO A 625 5.07 -1.92 8.35
C PRO A 625 4.09 -2.80 7.56
N SER A 626 4.18 -4.13 7.67
CA SER A 626 3.25 -5.08 7.03
C SER A 626 1.87 -5.13 7.71
N VAL A 627 1.81 -4.85 9.02
CA VAL A 627 0.55 -4.61 9.74
C VAL A 627 0.04 -3.22 9.41
N GLY A 628 0.93 -2.22 9.54
CA GLY A 628 0.65 -0.82 9.30
C GLY A 628 -0.55 -0.29 10.12
N ALA A 629 -1.04 0.90 9.76
CA ALA A 629 -2.18 1.48 10.49
C ALA A 629 -3.46 0.65 10.29
N ARG A 630 -3.69 0.10 9.07
CA ARG A 630 -4.93 -0.62 8.75
C ARG A 630 -5.11 -1.89 9.59
N GLY A 631 -4.03 -2.62 9.89
CA GLY A 631 -4.06 -3.85 10.65
C GLY A 631 -4.40 -3.67 12.14
N CYS A 632 -4.34 -2.44 12.68
CA CYS A 632 -4.60 -2.16 14.10
C CYS A 632 -5.63 -1.04 14.36
N LEU A 633 -6.10 -0.32 13.32
CA LEU A 633 -6.89 0.92 13.49
C LEU A 633 -8.13 0.76 14.37
N SER A 634 -8.82 -0.38 14.29
CA SER A 634 -10.11 -0.61 14.96
C SER A 634 -9.95 -0.98 16.44
N GLY A 635 -8.72 -1.14 16.91
CA GLY A 635 -8.37 -1.28 18.32
C GLY A 635 -7.94 0.03 19.00
N ALA A 636 -7.76 1.11 18.24
CA ALA A 636 -7.29 2.40 18.75
C ALA A 636 -8.44 3.28 19.25
N GLN A 637 -8.16 4.12 20.25
CA GLN A 637 -9.11 5.15 20.73
C GLN A 637 -9.00 6.46 19.95
N ALA A 638 -7.92 6.67 19.20
CA ALA A 638 -7.75 7.79 18.26
C ALA A 638 -6.78 7.41 17.12
N LEU A 639 -7.01 7.95 15.93
CA LEU A 639 -6.09 7.87 14.79
C LEU A 639 -5.58 9.26 14.41
N LEU A 640 -4.29 9.50 14.57
CA LEU A 640 -3.60 10.66 14.04
C LEU A 640 -3.19 10.36 12.59
N THR A 641 -3.55 11.22 11.64
CA THR A 641 -3.14 11.05 10.24
C THR A 641 -3.13 12.37 9.48
N THR A 642 -2.36 12.43 8.39
CA THR A 642 -2.31 13.60 7.49
C THR A 642 -3.09 13.35 6.21
N SER A 643 -2.69 12.36 5.40
CA SER A 643 -3.31 12.06 4.11
C SER A 643 -3.57 10.57 3.83
N SER A 644 -3.60 9.73 4.86
CA SER A 644 -3.82 8.29 4.67
C SER A 644 -5.27 7.96 4.35
N THR A 645 -5.50 6.96 3.49
CA THR A 645 -6.83 6.36 3.38
C THR A 645 -7.31 5.76 4.71
N CYS A 646 -6.39 5.44 5.62
CA CYS A 646 -6.71 5.00 6.98
C CYS A 646 -7.57 6.01 7.75
N GLY A 647 -7.50 7.32 7.44
CA GLY A 647 -8.41 8.32 8.01
C GLY A 647 -9.86 8.13 7.57
N ILE A 648 -10.10 7.80 6.30
CA ILE A 648 -11.43 7.45 5.78
C ILE A 648 -11.91 6.14 6.42
N GLU A 649 -11.01 5.17 6.56
CA GLU A 649 -11.29 3.85 7.15
C GLU A 649 -11.66 3.97 8.65
N ALA A 650 -10.98 4.83 9.40
CA ALA A 650 -11.28 5.14 10.80
C ALA A 650 -12.65 5.83 10.99
N VAL A 651 -12.97 6.84 10.16
CA VAL A 651 -14.29 7.49 10.11
C VAL A 651 -15.42 6.46 9.91
N LEU A 652 -15.19 5.46 9.07
CA LEU A 652 -16.18 4.42 8.78
C LEU A 652 -16.45 3.51 10.00
N VAL A 653 -15.43 3.12 10.76
CA VAL A 653 -15.55 2.21 11.92
C VAL A 653 -15.76 2.88 13.29
N ASP A 654 -15.95 4.21 13.32
CA ASP A 654 -16.08 5.05 14.53
C ASP A 654 -14.81 5.16 15.39
N VAL A 655 -13.64 5.19 14.74
CA VAL A 655 -12.38 5.58 15.40
C VAL A 655 -12.16 7.08 15.17
N PRO A 656 -12.09 7.92 16.23
CA PRO A 656 -11.86 9.35 16.11
C PRO A 656 -10.60 9.67 15.32
N VAL A 657 -10.69 10.63 14.40
CA VAL A 657 -9.56 11.05 13.57
C VAL A 657 -9.05 12.43 13.98
N LEU A 658 -7.76 12.53 14.24
CA LEU A 658 -7.02 13.78 14.42
C LEU A 658 -6.26 14.07 13.12
N GLU A 659 -6.76 15.02 12.33
CA GLU A 659 -6.20 15.39 11.04
C GLU A 659 -5.01 16.35 11.24
N LEU A 660 -3.80 15.80 11.15
CA LEU A 660 -2.52 16.50 11.27
C LEU A 660 -2.26 17.39 10.03
N ALA A 661 -2.70 18.64 10.11
CA ALA A 661 -2.60 19.69 9.09
C ALA A 661 -1.29 20.51 9.24
N LEU A 662 -0.15 19.80 9.23
CA LEU A 662 1.17 20.37 9.52
C LEU A 662 1.71 21.24 8.35
N PRO A 663 2.62 22.19 8.60
CA PRO A 663 3.21 23.05 7.57
C PRO A 663 3.76 22.26 6.36
N GLY A 664 3.39 22.70 5.15
CA GLY A 664 3.84 22.08 3.90
C GLY A 664 3.24 20.68 3.61
N THR A 665 2.26 20.22 4.39
CA THR A 665 1.48 19.00 4.11
C THR A 665 0.15 19.31 3.41
N THR A 666 -0.48 18.28 2.86
CA THR A 666 -1.82 18.33 2.24
C THR A 666 -2.65 17.23 2.85
N THR A 667 -3.82 17.54 3.39
CA THR A 667 -4.66 16.57 4.12
C THR A 667 -5.77 16.00 3.23
N LEU A 668 -6.63 15.13 3.78
CA LEU A 668 -7.86 14.69 3.10
C LEU A 668 -9.05 15.62 3.36
N ARG A 669 -8.86 16.67 4.17
CA ARG A 669 -9.87 17.66 4.57
C ARG A 669 -11.09 17.03 5.23
N LEU A 670 -10.88 15.95 6.00
CA LEU A 670 -11.92 15.28 6.78
C LEU A 670 -12.51 16.20 7.86
N ALA A 671 -11.68 17.09 8.42
CA ALA A 671 -12.12 18.07 9.41
C ALA A 671 -13.11 19.09 8.84
N ASP A 672 -12.98 19.46 7.56
CA ASP A 672 -13.91 20.39 6.89
C ASP A 672 -15.29 19.76 6.63
N LEU A 673 -15.40 18.44 6.78
CA LEU A 673 -16.66 17.68 6.74
C LEU A 673 -17.21 17.36 8.13
N GLY A 674 -16.56 17.83 9.21
CA GLY A 674 -16.88 17.46 10.58
C GLY A 674 -16.55 16.00 10.94
N ALA A 675 -15.70 15.32 10.15
CA ALA A 675 -15.33 13.92 10.34
C ALA A 675 -14.00 13.72 11.09
N ALA A 676 -13.30 14.79 11.43
CA ALA A 676 -12.01 14.77 12.13
C ALA A 676 -11.77 16.07 12.93
N SER A 677 -10.98 16.01 13.98
CA SER A 677 -10.44 17.20 14.65
C SER A 677 -9.22 17.71 13.88
N ARG A 678 -9.22 18.98 13.45
CA ARG A 678 -8.07 19.58 12.75
C ARG A 678 -6.97 19.92 13.76
N CYS A 679 -5.78 19.37 13.59
CA CYS A 679 -4.62 19.63 14.44
C CYS A 679 -3.46 20.18 13.59
N ALA A 680 -3.13 21.47 13.75
CA ALA A 680 -2.01 22.12 13.08
C ALA A 680 -0.69 22.03 13.88
N ASN A 681 -0.78 21.77 15.19
CA ASN A 681 0.35 21.64 16.11
C ASN A 681 0.05 20.65 17.25
N SER A 682 1.00 20.46 18.18
CA SER A 682 0.88 19.48 19.27
C SER A 682 -0.10 19.88 20.38
N THR A 683 -0.34 21.18 20.61
CA THR A 683 -1.39 21.66 21.52
C THR A 683 -2.77 21.26 21.00
N ASP A 684 -3.01 21.38 19.69
CA ASP A 684 -4.29 20.99 19.08
C ASP A 684 -4.52 19.47 19.19
N VAL A 685 -3.45 18.67 19.07
CA VAL A 685 -3.49 17.21 19.32
C VAL A 685 -3.84 16.93 20.78
N ALA A 686 -3.22 17.64 21.73
CA ALA A 686 -3.47 17.48 23.15
C ALA A 686 -4.94 17.78 23.50
N ILE A 687 -5.46 18.93 23.05
CA ILE A 687 -6.86 19.33 23.24
C ILE A 687 -7.80 18.27 22.67
N ALA A 688 -7.57 17.78 21.45
CA ALA A 688 -8.42 16.77 20.84
C ALA A 688 -8.37 15.40 21.57
N LEU A 689 -7.22 15.02 22.14
CA LEU A 689 -7.09 13.82 22.97
C LEU A 689 -7.73 14.00 24.35
N ASP A 690 -7.67 15.21 24.93
CA ASP A 690 -8.36 15.57 26.17
C ASP A 690 -9.88 15.57 25.99
N ASP A 691 -10.40 16.13 24.90
CA ASP A 691 -11.83 16.09 24.59
C ASP A 691 -12.34 14.63 24.50
N LEU A 692 -11.57 13.75 23.85
CA LEU A 692 -11.85 12.31 23.79
C LEU A 692 -11.67 11.61 25.13
N HIS A 693 -10.75 12.06 25.99
CA HIS A 693 -10.58 11.53 27.34
C HIS A 693 -11.81 11.82 28.21
N HIS A 694 -12.30 13.07 28.19
CA HIS A 694 -13.39 13.54 29.06
C HIS A 694 -14.77 13.12 28.56
N HIS A 695 -15.02 13.17 27.24
CA HIS A 695 -16.36 12.95 26.66
C HIS A 695 -16.50 11.59 25.96
N GLY A 696 -15.39 10.90 25.68
CA GLY A 696 -15.38 9.68 24.88
C GLY A 696 -15.55 9.95 23.38
N ALA A 697 -15.52 8.88 22.58
CA ALA A 697 -15.80 8.94 21.15
C ALA A 697 -17.33 8.95 20.90
N ALA A 698 -17.85 10.01 20.29
CA ALA A 698 -19.20 10.04 19.75
C ALA A 698 -19.23 9.39 18.36
N ALA A 699 -20.25 8.56 18.09
CA ALA A 699 -20.46 8.00 16.75
C ALA A 699 -20.77 9.12 15.75
N LEU A 700 -20.11 9.12 14.59
CA LEU A 700 -20.31 10.17 13.59
C LEU A 700 -21.71 10.04 12.94
N PRO A 701 -22.45 11.15 12.75
CA PRO A 701 -23.72 11.15 12.05
C PRO A 701 -23.62 10.45 10.68
N PRO A 702 -24.59 9.61 10.28
CA PRO A 702 -24.56 8.88 9.00
C PRO A 702 -24.39 9.79 7.78
N ALA A 703 -24.87 11.04 7.84
CA ALA A 703 -24.66 12.04 6.79
C ALA A 703 -23.18 12.40 6.60
N ILE A 704 -22.41 12.54 7.69
CA ILE A 704 -20.97 12.84 7.64
C ILE A 704 -20.20 11.64 7.09
N LYS A 705 -20.51 10.42 7.59
CA LYS A 705 -19.91 9.19 7.04
C LYS A 705 -20.16 9.04 5.54
N ASN A 706 -21.41 9.20 5.11
CA ASN A 706 -21.79 9.12 3.69
C ASN A 706 -21.14 10.21 2.83
N ALA A 707 -20.91 11.42 3.37
CA ALA A 707 -20.18 12.48 2.66
C ALA A 707 -18.70 12.14 2.44
N VAL A 708 -18.08 11.44 3.39
CA VAL A 708 -16.69 10.95 3.33
C VAL A 708 -16.55 9.71 2.43
N CYS A 709 -17.41 8.72 2.63
CA CYS A 709 -17.51 7.51 1.82
C CYS A 709 -18.96 7.00 1.82
N ALA A 710 -19.59 7.00 0.65
CA ALA A 710 -20.94 6.50 0.44
C ALA A 710 -21.00 4.96 0.45
N GLY A 711 -22.19 4.38 0.31
CA GLY A 711 -22.38 2.94 0.05
C GLY A 711 -21.85 2.01 1.15
N SER A 712 -21.66 2.50 2.38
CA SER A 712 -20.93 1.84 3.46
C SER A 712 -21.43 0.41 3.74
N GLY A 713 -20.72 -0.60 3.22
CA GLY A 713 -21.02 -2.03 3.42
C GLY A 713 -21.57 -2.76 2.19
N ASP A 714 -21.96 -2.03 1.14
CA ASP A 714 -22.58 -2.54 -0.09
C ASP A 714 -22.04 -1.87 -1.38
N SER A 715 -20.89 -1.19 -1.29
CA SER A 715 -20.26 -0.46 -2.40
C SER A 715 -20.02 -1.37 -3.61
N ALA A 716 -19.57 -2.61 -3.38
CA ALA A 716 -19.33 -3.60 -4.41
C ALA A 716 -20.60 -3.92 -5.22
N THR A 717 -21.73 -4.06 -4.54
CA THR A 717 -23.04 -4.34 -5.15
C THR A 717 -23.55 -3.16 -5.95
N ALA A 718 -23.38 -1.94 -5.44
CA ALA A 718 -23.77 -0.71 -6.12
C ALA A 718 -22.96 -0.49 -7.41
N VAL A 719 -21.64 -0.67 -7.37
CA VAL A 719 -20.77 -0.59 -8.55
C VAL A 719 -21.11 -1.70 -9.56
N ALA A 720 -21.29 -2.95 -9.09
CA ALA A 720 -21.67 -4.08 -9.93
C ALA A 720 -23.04 -3.90 -10.61
N ALA A 721 -23.98 -3.16 -10.01
CA ALA A 721 -25.26 -2.82 -10.64
C ALA A 721 -25.07 -1.93 -11.87
N VAL A 722 -24.33 -0.83 -11.76
CA VAL A 722 -24.05 0.06 -12.88
C VAL A 722 -23.30 -0.68 -14.00
N LEU A 723 -22.31 -1.51 -13.66
CA LEU A 723 -21.57 -2.31 -14.64
C LEU A 723 -22.46 -3.35 -15.35
N HIS A 724 -23.37 -4.01 -14.62
CA HIS A 724 -24.33 -4.96 -15.20
C HIS A 724 -25.30 -4.27 -16.18
N ASP A 725 -25.78 -3.07 -15.85
CA ASP A 725 -26.68 -2.32 -16.73
C ASP A 725 -25.95 -1.86 -18.01
N LEU A 726 -24.68 -1.45 -17.91
CA LEU A 726 -23.84 -1.13 -19.08
C LEU A 726 -23.65 -2.34 -20.00
N CYS A 727 -23.43 -3.54 -19.45
CA CYS A 727 -23.35 -4.77 -20.24
C CYS A 727 -24.65 -5.05 -20.99
N ARG A 728 -25.82 -4.78 -20.39
CA ARG A 728 -27.15 -5.07 -20.96
C ARG A 728 -27.68 -4.01 -21.92
N ALA A 729 -27.25 -2.75 -21.81
CA ALA A 729 -27.74 -1.66 -22.66
C ALA A 729 -27.47 -1.92 -24.16
N TYR A 730 -26.39 -2.64 -24.47
CA TYR A 730 -25.96 -3.02 -25.82
C TYR A 730 -26.58 -4.32 -26.36
N ASP A 731 -27.44 -5.00 -25.60
CA ASP A 731 -28.16 -6.21 -26.01
C ASP A 731 -29.64 -5.92 -26.39
N ARG A 732 -30.04 -4.64 -26.43
CA ARG A 732 -31.32 -4.22 -27.03
C ARG A 732 -31.10 -3.95 -28.53
N PRO A 733 -31.95 -4.50 -29.42
CA PRO A 733 -31.84 -4.33 -30.87
C PRO A 733 -32.18 -2.91 -31.33
#